data_AF-A0A9W8R5C6-F1
#
_entry.id   AF-A0A9W8R5C6-F1
#
_cell.length_a   1.000
_cell.length_b   1.000
_cell.length_c   1.000
_cell.angle_alpha   90.00
_cell.angle_beta   90.00
_cell.angle_gamma   90.00
#
_symmetry.space_group_name_H-M   'P 1'
#
loop_
_entity.id
_entity.type
_entity.pdbx_description
1 polymer ?
#
loop_
_entity_poly.entity_id
_entity_poly.type
_entity_poly.pdbx_seq_one_letter_code
_entity_poly.pdbx_strand_id
1 'polypeptide(L)'
;MAYKAREGFCGTTLPTYLGFAILGFVNAVVPFVVHSANYLIIPYPRWIVLLIETIPALITKLVIPHVLHHVPYWMRPLTVGGGWIIVAIVTKSTPPNIAPPIRIFTSALASVSAAAMEVSFLGMMRYYSRAGLAGWGAGVGAGAVFCAVLPFVLTVWMESFLRDFIDCIYALTGAMLVAFFVVLPGAPVNYPDARQDRGKAHVEDGPTLAMQDPVEELSRALSTTNRVNLTKAMVRPFMVPLFAAFALQTLAYPGISRALPLPSSTGSFFSYFTSYGLAFQIGSFIARTHTPLLRPESTRVALTALNVVSAVFLINAVLLVFSAPVPVALLAFGAGLGGGAVYMIVMGKVLEEKSLEPGINQEFSLQVVGAGETAGVICDEQGPPCTNCAARGLEGCSYLPDPPSQLPATETRRRLELELMHRWSTRTFMSLVCIPEDIKWLQGDMPIWALKNEYLLHGMFAFVALEIGLCGDAVMDEDPVVYVKLALEYYDKASRAFRAQLENVTPENAQKMFMFSFLAVGVNMALAQCEGMIAFEQNILERMVALWELLMGNASIADRYYDVLISGALSQSTEAILIRTSQQTQTPASLPSETEAALERLSAIIEKAIQPRGGESSDPEAHTEDAVRTRIYRSSFTAIKKCFEVDSKDLYKGAAIGFPAMAGREFGPALKKSDPVAMFLMMHWGVQLHSLGKLAWWVGSFGQKMVRELSGMLWESDLVADAPGWRENITWARLEVELIPLGGVTP
;
A
#
# COMPACT_ATOMS: atom_id res chain seq x y z
N MET A 1 -28.52 50.45 35.30
CA MET A 1 -28.44 50.93 33.90
C MET A 1 -28.08 49.77 32.98
N ALA A 2 -29.04 48.88 32.77
CA ALA A 2 -28.93 47.71 31.92
C ALA A 2 -30.05 47.82 30.86
N TYR A 3 -29.78 48.48 29.74
CA TYR A 3 -30.69 48.48 28.57
C TYR A 3 -30.06 48.99 27.27
N LYS A 4 -28.76 48.72 27.02
CA LYS A 4 -28.10 49.17 25.76
C LYS A 4 -27.08 48.18 25.17
N ALA A 5 -27.25 46.88 25.43
CA ALA A 5 -26.32 45.83 24.95
C ALA A 5 -27.01 44.70 24.15
N ARG A 6 -28.21 44.93 23.59
CA ARG A 6 -28.96 43.89 22.86
C ARG A 6 -29.37 44.24 21.42
N GLU A 7 -29.01 45.41 20.91
CA GLU A 7 -29.30 45.80 19.52
C GLU A 7 -27.98 45.98 18.75
N GLY A 8 -27.62 44.97 17.95
CA GLY A 8 -26.43 45.01 17.07
C GLY A 8 -25.80 43.65 16.73
N PHE A 9 -26.24 42.54 17.34
CA PHE A 9 -25.52 41.26 17.30
C PHE A 9 -25.84 40.31 16.13
N CYS A 10 -26.77 40.63 15.22
CA CYS A 10 -27.34 39.62 14.30
C CYS A 10 -27.12 39.83 12.79
N GLY A 11 -26.62 40.99 12.33
CA GLY A 11 -26.53 41.30 10.88
C GLY A 11 -25.17 41.06 10.22
N THR A 12 -24.07 41.46 10.88
CA THR A 12 -22.72 41.53 10.28
C THR A 12 -21.78 40.40 10.70
N THR A 13 -22.20 39.57 11.66
CA THR A 13 -21.38 38.49 12.24
C THR A 13 -21.36 37.23 11.38
N LEU A 14 -22.50 36.86 10.77
CA LEU A 14 -22.63 35.66 9.94
C LEU A 14 -21.86 35.75 8.60
N PRO A 15 -21.94 36.86 7.83
CA PRO A 15 -21.15 37.00 6.60
C PRO A 15 -19.64 37.00 6.89
N THR A 16 -19.23 37.65 7.98
CA THR A 16 -17.85 37.65 8.45
C THR A 16 -17.37 36.24 8.79
N TYR A 17 -18.15 35.48 9.55
CA TYR A 17 -17.85 34.09 9.89
C TYR A 17 -17.73 33.21 8.64
N LEU A 18 -18.71 33.30 7.73
CA LEU A 18 -18.73 32.50 6.49
C LEU A 18 -17.57 32.86 5.56
N GLY A 19 -17.28 34.15 5.38
CA GLY A 19 -16.18 34.63 4.56
C GLY A 19 -14.84 34.08 5.05
N PHE A 20 -14.53 34.24 6.34
CA PHE A 20 -13.30 33.69 6.90
C PHE A 20 -13.27 32.16 6.96
N ALA A 21 -14.43 31.49 7.07
CA ALA A 21 -14.51 30.03 6.98
C ALA A 21 -14.13 29.52 5.58
N ILE A 22 -14.62 30.16 4.52
CA ILE A 22 -14.21 29.81 3.15
C ILE A 22 -12.73 30.08 2.94
N LEU A 23 -12.22 31.24 3.38
CA LEU A 23 -10.80 31.58 3.26
C LEU A 23 -9.90 30.57 4.00
N GLY A 24 -10.27 30.21 5.23
CA GLY A 24 -9.55 29.20 6.01
C GLY A 24 -9.61 27.80 5.38
N PHE A 25 -10.76 27.42 4.83
CA PHE A 25 -10.93 26.13 4.14
C PHE A 25 -10.04 26.04 2.90
N VAL A 26 -10.03 27.07 2.06
CA VAL A 26 -9.17 27.15 0.86
C VAL A 26 -7.70 27.09 1.25
N ASN A 27 -7.28 27.83 2.28
CA ASN A 27 -5.90 27.85 2.76
C ASN A 27 -5.42 26.51 3.32
N ALA A 28 -6.32 25.65 3.78
CA ALA A 28 -5.99 24.29 4.23
C ALA A 28 -5.93 23.29 3.05
N VAL A 29 -6.89 23.36 2.12
CA VAL A 29 -7.07 22.35 1.07
C VAL A 29 -6.14 22.55 -0.12
N VAL A 30 -5.99 23.78 -0.62
CA VAL A 30 -5.21 24.04 -1.83
C VAL A 30 -3.73 23.63 -1.71
N PRO A 31 -2.97 24.06 -0.68
CA PRO A 31 -1.61 23.57 -0.50
C PRO A 31 -1.56 22.06 -0.35
N PHE A 32 -2.48 21.45 0.42
CA PHE A 32 -2.53 20.00 0.58
C PHE A 32 -2.67 19.25 -0.76
N VAL A 33 -3.51 19.72 -1.67
CA VAL A 33 -3.68 19.11 -3.00
C VAL A 33 -2.38 19.20 -3.81
N VAL A 34 -1.69 20.34 -3.79
CA VAL A 34 -0.41 20.52 -4.49
C VAL A 34 0.69 19.66 -3.88
N HIS A 35 0.87 19.72 -2.55
CA HIS A 35 1.84 18.92 -1.82
C HIS A 35 1.62 17.44 -2.08
N SER A 36 0.38 16.97 -1.97
CA SER A 36 0.06 15.56 -2.19
C SER A 36 0.22 15.12 -3.65
N ALA A 37 -0.04 16.01 -4.63
CA ALA A 37 0.22 15.73 -6.05
C ALA A 37 1.72 15.69 -6.37
N ASN A 38 2.54 16.41 -5.62
CA ASN A 38 3.99 16.44 -5.77
C ASN A 38 4.71 15.39 -4.92
N TYR A 39 4.13 14.96 -3.80
CA TYR A 39 4.71 14.10 -2.77
C TYR A 39 5.28 12.81 -3.35
N LEU A 40 4.51 12.15 -4.23
CA LEU A 40 4.92 10.89 -4.81
C LEU A 40 6.14 11.03 -5.74
N ILE A 41 6.48 12.23 -6.24
CA ILE A 41 7.45 12.36 -7.35
C ILE A 41 8.73 13.11 -6.90
N ILE A 42 8.78 13.58 -5.65
CA ILE A 42 10.00 14.16 -5.08
C ILE A 42 10.85 13.01 -4.52
N PRO A 43 12.06 12.74 -5.03
CA PRO A 43 12.86 11.55 -4.70
C PRO A 43 13.61 11.72 -3.37
N TYR A 44 12.94 12.21 -2.33
CA TYR A 44 13.51 12.42 -1.00
C TYR A 44 12.66 11.75 0.07
N PRO A 45 13.27 11.30 1.18
CA PRO A 45 12.54 10.79 2.33
C PRO A 45 11.56 11.83 2.89
N ARG A 46 10.46 11.37 3.49
CA ARG A 46 9.32 12.18 3.92
C ARG A 46 9.69 13.40 4.78
N TRP A 47 10.70 13.28 5.65
CA TRP A 47 11.17 14.39 6.50
C TRP A 47 11.82 15.51 5.67
N ILE A 48 12.60 15.19 4.63
CA ILE A 48 13.14 16.20 3.70
C ILE A 48 12.02 16.88 2.91
N VAL A 49 11.01 16.11 2.49
CA VAL A 49 9.85 16.68 1.79
C VAL A 49 9.10 17.64 2.72
N LEU A 50 8.90 17.28 3.99
CA LEU A 50 8.33 18.17 5.01
C LEU A 50 9.15 19.46 5.19
N LEU A 51 10.49 19.40 5.20
CA LEU A 51 11.34 20.60 5.24
C LEU A 51 11.16 21.48 4.00
N ILE A 52 11.11 20.87 2.81
CA ILE A 52 10.86 21.58 1.55
C ILE A 52 9.51 22.30 1.59
N GLU A 53 8.52 21.73 2.27
CA GLU A 53 7.18 22.30 2.40
C GLU A 53 7.07 23.33 3.53
N THR A 54 7.78 23.14 4.65
CA THR A 54 7.60 23.97 5.87
C THR A 54 8.60 25.12 5.98
N ILE A 55 9.86 24.96 5.57
CA ILE A 55 10.88 26.03 5.63
C ILE A 55 10.45 27.26 4.81
N PRO A 56 9.99 27.13 3.55
CA PRO A 56 9.56 28.31 2.79
C PRO A 56 8.37 29.01 3.43
N ALA A 57 7.42 28.26 4.01
CA ALA A 57 6.30 28.83 4.75
C ALA A 57 6.78 29.60 5.99
N LEU A 58 7.71 29.05 6.77
CA LEU A 58 8.26 29.70 7.97
C LEU A 58 8.99 31.01 7.61
N ILE A 59 9.87 30.97 6.60
CA ILE A 59 10.56 32.16 6.11
C ILE A 59 9.55 33.21 5.67
N THR A 60 8.51 32.80 4.95
CA THR A 60 7.44 33.68 4.48
C THR A 60 6.70 34.34 5.64
N LYS A 61 6.32 33.58 6.68
CA LYS A 61 5.63 34.13 7.88
C LYS A 61 6.50 35.08 8.70
N LEU A 62 7.83 34.96 8.64
CA LEU A 62 8.75 35.86 9.32
C LEU A 62 9.09 37.10 8.48
N VAL A 63 9.15 36.99 7.15
CA VAL A 63 9.60 38.06 6.25
C VAL A 63 8.43 38.90 5.72
N ILE A 64 7.34 38.28 5.23
CA ILE A 64 6.22 38.99 4.61
C ILE A 64 5.60 40.06 5.51
N PRO A 65 5.39 39.85 6.83
CA PRO A 65 4.80 40.89 7.69
C PRO A 65 5.54 42.23 7.67
N HIS A 66 6.85 42.20 7.42
CA HIS A 66 7.66 43.43 7.31
C HIS A 66 7.37 44.24 6.05
N VAL A 67 6.94 43.59 4.95
CA VAL A 67 6.70 44.23 3.65
C VAL A 67 5.22 44.39 3.31
N LEU A 68 4.34 43.60 3.95
CA LEU A 68 2.92 43.50 3.57
C LEU A 68 2.13 44.80 3.74
N HIS A 69 2.59 45.70 4.61
CA HIS A 69 2.02 47.03 4.79
C HIS A 69 2.09 47.93 3.54
N HIS A 70 3.01 47.65 2.60
CA HIS A 70 3.08 48.36 1.31
C HIS A 70 2.01 47.89 0.31
N VAL A 71 1.41 46.72 0.53
CA VAL A 71 0.43 46.14 -0.39
C VAL A 71 -0.99 46.43 0.10
N PRO A 72 -1.83 47.11 -0.70
CA PRO A 72 -3.19 47.41 -0.31
C PRO A 72 -4.03 46.14 -0.17
N TYR A 73 -4.97 46.17 0.78
CA TYR A 73 -5.77 44.99 1.15
C TYR A 73 -6.50 44.33 -0.02
N TRP A 74 -7.00 45.11 -0.99
CA TRP A 74 -7.70 44.59 -2.17
C TRP A 74 -6.78 43.85 -3.16
N MET A 75 -5.47 44.17 -3.19
CA MET A 75 -4.50 43.49 -4.05
C MET A 75 -4.02 42.16 -3.47
N ARG A 76 -3.98 42.03 -2.13
CA ARG A 76 -3.48 40.82 -1.44
C ARG A 76 -4.15 39.52 -1.95
N PRO A 77 -5.49 39.37 -1.95
CA PRO A 77 -6.14 38.15 -2.44
C PRO A 77 -5.98 37.94 -3.95
N LEU A 78 -5.86 39.00 -4.75
CA LEU A 78 -5.61 38.89 -6.19
C LEU A 78 -4.19 38.35 -6.47
N THR A 79 -3.18 38.85 -5.74
CA THR A 79 -1.80 38.36 -5.87
C THR A 79 -1.66 36.90 -5.44
N VAL A 80 -2.31 36.52 -4.34
CA VAL A 80 -2.35 35.13 -3.87
C VAL A 80 -3.10 34.23 -4.87
N GLY A 81 -4.25 34.69 -5.40
CA GLY A 81 -5.02 33.94 -6.39
C GLY A 81 -4.27 33.74 -7.70
N GLY A 82 -3.56 34.77 -8.19
CA GLY A 82 -2.66 34.64 -9.34
C GLY A 82 -1.55 33.62 -9.08
N GLY A 83 -0.95 33.64 -7.88
CA GLY A 83 0.01 32.63 -7.44
C GLY A 83 -0.56 31.21 -7.49
N TRP A 84 -1.77 30.99 -6.97
CA TRP A 84 -2.42 29.67 -7.00
C TRP A 84 -2.74 29.17 -8.41
N ILE A 85 -3.16 30.06 -9.31
CA ILE A 85 -3.39 29.73 -10.72
C ILE A 85 -2.07 29.31 -11.39
N ILE A 86 -0.98 30.04 -11.15
CA ILE A 86 0.35 29.69 -11.66
C ILE A 86 0.77 28.32 -11.12
N VAL A 87 0.66 28.09 -9.81
CA VAL A 87 0.99 26.80 -9.19
C VAL A 87 0.17 25.66 -9.81
N ALA A 88 -1.13 25.84 -10.02
CA ALA A 88 -1.99 24.83 -10.65
C ALA A 88 -1.56 24.51 -12.09
N ILE A 89 -1.30 25.54 -12.91
CA ILE A 89 -0.84 25.39 -14.30
C ILE A 89 0.51 24.66 -14.34
N VAL A 90 1.48 25.07 -13.52
CA VAL A 90 2.81 24.45 -13.50
C VAL A 90 2.72 22.99 -13.02
N THR A 91 1.94 22.71 -11.98
CA THR A 91 1.78 21.34 -11.45
C THR A 91 1.09 20.41 -12.48
N LYS A 92 0.09 20.91 -13.22
CA LYS A 92 -0.60 20.17 -14.29
C LYS A 92 0.30 19.93 -15.51
N SER A 93 1.02 20.96 -15.94
CA SER A 93 1.90 20.91 -17.12
C SER A 93 3.20 20.14 -16.90
N THR A 94 3.53 19.75 -15.67
CA THR A 94 4.75 18.99 -15.35
C THR A 94 4.48 17.47 -15.29
N PRO A 95 4.64 16.68 -16.38
CA PRO A 95 4.46 15.23 -16.35
C PRO A 95 5.35 14.51 -15.32
N PRO A 96 4.97 13.27 -14.89
CA PRO A 96 5.69 12.49 -13.86
C PRO A 96 7.19 12.35 -14.12
N ASN A 97 7.62 12.39 -15.38
CA ASN A 97 8.98 12.10 -15.83
C ASN A 97 9.90 13.34 -15.87
N ILE A 98 9.46 14.53 -15.43
CA ILE A 98 10.29 15.74 -15.40
C ILE A 98 11.18 15.79 -14.15
N ALA A 99 12.35 16.39 -14.32
CA ALA A 99 13.38 16.57 -13.30
C ALA A 99 12.84 17.11 -11.95
N PRO A 100 13.32 16.56 -10.80
CA PRO A 100 12.90 16.95 -9.45
C PRO A 100 12.91 18.46 -9.09
N PRO A 101 13.83 19.32 -9.61
CA PRO A 101 13.93 20.72 -9.18
C PRO A 101 12.66 21.55 -9.41
N ILE A 102 11.95 21.33 -10.53
CA ILE A 102 10.72 22.09 -10.85
C ILE A 102 9.61 21.77 -9.82
N ARG A 103 9.55 20.52 -9.35
CA ARG A 103 8.54 20.07 -8.38
C ARG A 103 8.82 20.62 -6.99
N ILE A 104 10.07 20.57 -6.56
CA ILE A 104 10.54 21.20 -5.32
C ILE A 104 10.20 22.70 -5.36
N PHE A 105 10.46 23.36 -6.48
CA PHE A 105 10.10 24.75 -6.68
C PHE A 105 8.58 24.97 -6.59
N THR A 106 7.75 24.15 -7.23
CA THR A 106 6.28 24.29 -7.12
C THR A 106 5.75 24.04 -5.72
N SER A 107 6.30 23.06 -4.98
CA SER A 107 5.91 22.81 -3.59
C SER A 107 6.32 23.97 -2.69
N ALA A 108 7.54 24.50 -2.87
CA ALA A 108 7.98 25.69 -2.15
C ALA A 108 7.11 26.92 -2.48
N LEU A 109 6.74 27.10 -3.75
CA LEU A 109 5.86 28.20 -4.18
C LEU A 109 4.46 28.05 -3.58
N ALA A 110 3.90 26.84 -3.52
CA ALA A 110 2.63 26.56 -2.86
C ALA A 110 2.68 26.92 -1.36
N SER A 111 3.75 26.53 -0.67
CA SER A 111 3.98 26.88 0.74
C SER A 111 4.09 28.39 0.97
N VAL A 112 4.80 29.10 0.09
CA VAL A 112 4.91 30.56 0.13
C VAL A 112 3.55 31.21 -0.11
N SER A 113 2.78 30.74 -1.09
CA SER A 113 1.43 31.25 -1.38
C SER A 113 0.45 31.02 -0.21
N ALA A 114 0.46 29.84 0.41
CA ALA A 114 -0.35 29.54 1.58
C ALA A 114 0.04 30.40 2.80
N ALA A 115 1.34 30.54 3.07
CA ALA A 115 1.81 31.39 4.16
C ALA A 115 1.47 32.88 3.91
N ALA A 116 1.62 33.37 2.67
CA ALA A 116 1.26 34.74 2.31
C ALA A 116 -0.25 35.00 2.47
N MET A 117 -1.08 34.01 2.12
CA MET A 117 -2.53 34.03 2.31
C MET A 117 -2.90 34.13 3.79
N GLU A 118 -2.34 33.23 4.61
CA GLU A 118 -2.57 33.19 6.05
C GLU A 118 -2.18 34.51 6.73
N VAL A 119 -0.96 35.00 6.50
CA VAL A 119 -0.47 36.27 7.06
C VAL A 119 -1.40 37.42 6.65
N SER A 120 -1.80 37.48 5.37
CA SER A 120 -2.69 38.53 4.88
C SER A 120 -4.04 38.56 5.60
N PHE A 121 -4.68 37.40 5.76
CA PHE A 121 -6.01 37.34 6.38
C PHE A 121 -5.97 37.40 7.90
N LEU A 122 -4.94 36.85 8.56
CA LEU A 122 -4.75 37.00 10.00
C LEU A 122 -4.52 38.46 10.39
N GLY A 123 -3.77 39.24 9.60
CA GLY A 123 -3.63 40.67 9.83
C GLY A 123 -4.98 41.41 9.79
N MET A 124 -5.86 41.03 8.86
CA MET A 124 -7.18 41.63 8.73
C MET A 124 -8.14 41.28 9.89
N MET A 125 -7.83 40.28 10.72
CA MET A 125 -8.68 39.87 11.86
C MET A 125 -8.98 40.99 12.84
N ARG A 126 -8.11 41.99 12.92
CA ARG A 126 -8.33 43.20 13.72
C ARG A 126 -9.68 43.87 13.42
N TYR A 127 -10.09 43.92 12.15
CA TYR A 127 -11.34 44.59 11.73
C TYR A 127 -12.57 43.72 11.94
N TYR A 128 -12.40 42.40 11.87
CA TYR A 128 -13.48 41.42 11.91
C TYR A 128 -13.65 40.75 13.28
N SER A 129 -12.76 41.07 14.23
CA SER A 129 -12.78 40.67 15.63
C SER A 129 -12.88 39.15 15.84
N ARG A 130 -13.48 38.71 16.95
CA ARG A 130 -13.63 37.29 17.30
C ARG A 130 -14.45 36.49 16.30
N ALA A 131 -15.39 37.12 15.58
CA ALA A 131 -16.22 36.43 14.58
C ALA A 131 -15.39 35.95 13.37
N GLY A 132 -14.45 36.79 12.90
CA GLY A 132 -13.50 36.40 11.84
C GLY A 132 -12.58 35.27 12.31
N LEU A 133 -12.04 35.36 13.53
CA LEU A 133 -11.17 34.32 14.08
C LEU A 133 -11.88 32.97 14.21
N ALA A 134 -13.13 32.96 14.69
CA ALA A 134 -13.95 31.75 14.77
C ALA A 134 -14.23 31.17 13.37
N GLY A 135 -14.55 32.01 12.39
CA GLY A 135 -14.73 31.60 10.99
C GLY A 135 -13.47 30.96 10.42
N TRP A 136 -12.33 31.61 10.55
CA TRP A 136 -11.04 31.09 10.08
C TRP A 136 -10.67 29.76 10.74
N GLY A 137 -10.80 29.69 12.07
CA GLY A 137 -10.57 28.45 12.81
C GLY A 137 -11.45 27.31 12.30
N ALA A 138 -12.74 27.56 12.12
CA ALA A 138 -13.70 26.60 11.59
C ALA A 138 -13.33 26.15 10.16
N GLY A 139 -12.99 27.09 9.29
CA GLY A 139 -12.56 26.82 7.92
C GLY A 139 -11.33 25.94 7.83
N VAL A 140 -10.26 26.31 8.54
CA VAL A 140 -9.01 25.53 8.54
C VAL A 140 -9.24 24.14 9.15
N GLY A 141 -10.03 24.03 10.22
CA GLY A 141 -10.35 22.74 10.82
C GLY A 141 -11.19 21.84 9.90
N ALA A 142 -12.21 22.39 9.23
CA ALA A 142 -13.02 21.66 8.26
C ALA A 142 -12.17 21.21 7.05
N GLY A 143 -11.29 22.09 6.57
CA GLY A 143 -10.34 21.78 5.50
C GLY A 143 -9.39 20.66 5.90
N ALA A 144 -8.89 20.64 7.13
CA ALA A 144 -8.01 19.57 7.62
C ALA A 144 -8.73 18.21 7.74
N VAL A 145 -10.01 18.20 8.19
CA VAL A 145 -10.86 17.00 8.16
C VAL A 145 -11.09 16.53 6.72
N PHE A 146 -11.38 17.45 5.81
CA PHE A 146 -11.52 17.15 4.38
C PHE A 146 -10.24 16.52 3.82
N CYS A 147 -9.07 17.10 4.10
CA CYS A 147 -7.78 16.58 3.65
C CYS A 147 -7.44 15.21 4.25
N ALA A 148 -7.90 14.90 5.47
CA ALA A 148 -7.71 13.57 6.06
C ALA A 148 -8.52 12.49 5.34
N VAL A 149 -9.69 12.84 4.80
CA VAL A 149 -10.61 11.89 4.13
C VAL A 149 -10.40 11.84 2.62
N LEU A 150 -9.96 12.95 2.01
CA LEU A 150 -9.85 13.12 0.56
C LEU A 150 -9.03 12.01 -0.13
N PRO A 151 -7.84 11.61 0.36
CA PRO A 151 -7.09 10.52 -0.26
C PRO A 151 -7.87 9.22 -0.28
N PHE A 152 -8.51 8.85 0.83
CA PHE A 152 -9.29 7.63 0.91
C PHE A 152 -10.47 7.62 -0.06
N VAL A 153 -11.21 8.73 -0.16
CA VAL A 153 -12.35 8.83 -1.10
C VAL A 153 -11.87 8.75 -2.55
N LEU A 154 -10.81 9.48 -2.91
CA LEU A 154 -10.31 9.48 -4.28
C LEU A 154 -9.74 8.10 -4.70
N THR A 155 -8.95 7.47 -3.83
CA THR A 155 -8.28 6.21 -4.17
C THR A 155 -9.17 4.98 -4.03
N VAL A 156 -10.07 4.95 -3.02
CA VAL A 156 -10.88 3.75 -2.72
C VAL A 156 -12.26 3.84 -3.34
N TRP A 157 -12.90 5.01 -3.36
CA TRP A 157 -14.28 5.14 -3.86
C TRP A 157 -14.34 5.58 -5.32
N MET A 158 -13.42 6.44 -5.77
CA MET A 158 -13.42 7.00 -7.12
C MET A 158 -12.38 6.38 -8.06
N GLU A 159 -11.50 5.51 -7.55
CA GLU A 159 -10.40 4.88 -8.30
C GLU A 159 -9.57 5.87 -9.14
N SER A 160 -9.44 7.11 -8.65
CA SER A 160 -8.78 8.22 -9.35
C SER A 160 -7.50 8.64 -8.64
N PHE A 161 -6.53 9.15 -9.39
CA PHE A 161 -5.29 9.65 -8.82
C PHE A 161 -5.49 11.02 -8.19
N LEU A 162 -4.80 11.27 -7.08
CA LEU A 162 -4.86 12.57 -6.40
C LEU A 162 -4.47 13.76 -7.30
N ARG A 163 -3.65 13.50 -8.33
CA ARG A 163 -3.22 14.50 -9.32
C ARG A 163 -4.36 14.98 -10.22
N ASP A 164 -5.37 14.15 -10.46
CA ASP A 164 -6.54 14.52 -11.27
C ASP A 164 -7.42 15.55 -10.54
N PHE A 165 -7.26 15.66 -9.22
CA PHE A 165 -7.97 16.64 -8.39
C PHE A 165 -7.38 18.06 -8.44
N ILE A 166 -6.24 18.30 -9.13
CA ILE A 166 -5.62 19.64 -9.23
C ILE A 166 -6.57 20.70 -9.79
N ASP A 167 -7.49 20.32 -10.68
CA ASP A 167 -8.43 21.26 -11.29
C ASP A 167 -9.39 21.90 -10.25
N CYS A 168 -9.53 21.30 -9.06
CA CYS A 168 -10.29 21.91 -7.96
C CYS A 168 -9.68 23.24 -7.48
N ILE A 169 -8.38 23.47 -7.71
CA ILE A 169 -7.67 24.69 -7.28
C ILE A 169 -8.28 25.92 -7.95
N TYR A 170 -8.71 25.83 -9.22
CA TYR A 170 -9.37 26.93 -9.92
C TYR A 170 -10.69 27.31 -9.24
N ALA A 171 -11.51 26.31 -8.89
CA ALA A 171 -12.78 26.52 -8.20
C ALA A 171 -12.58 27.09 -6.79
N LEU A 172 -11.61 26.56 -6.03
CA LEU A 172 -11.28 27.04 -4.68
C LEU A 172 -10.68 28.45 -4.69
N THR A 173 -9.87 28.79 -5.71
CA THR A 173 -9.35 30.15 -5.91
C THR A 173 -10.48 31.11 -6.24
N GLY A 174 -11.43 30.70 -7.10
CA GLY A 174 -12.65 31.47 -7.34
C GLY A 174 -13.47 31.70 -6.08
N ALA A 175 -13.68 30.65 -5.28
CA ALA A 175 -14.39 30.72 -4.00
C ALA A 175 -13.70 31.67 -3.01
N MET A 176 -12.37 31.68 -2.95
CA MET A 176 -11.58 32.62 -2.15
C MET A 176 -11.83 34.07 -2.57
N LEU A 177 -11.80 34.37 -3.88
CA LEU A 177 -12.06 35.72 -4.38
C LEU A 177 -13.50 36.17 -4.10
N VAL A 178 -14.48 35.30 -4.29
CA VAL A 178 -15.89 35.58 -3.97
C VAL A 178 -16.06 35.81 -2.47
N ALA A 179 -15.45 34.98 -1.62
CA ALA A 179 -15.50 35.15 -0.17
C ALA A 179 -14.94 36.52 0.26
N PHE A 180 -13.86 36.97 -0.37
CA PHE A 180 -13.26 38.26 -0.04
C PHE A 180 -14.05 39.47 -0.57
N PHE A 181 -14.41 39.48 -1.86
CA PHE A 181 -15.01 40.66 -2.50
C PHE A 181 -16.53 40.77 -2.31
N VAL A 182 -17.21 39.65 -2.08
CA VAL A 182 -18.69 39.59 -2.04
C VAL A 182 -19.21 39.27 -0.65
N VAL A 183 -18.61 38.31 0.05
CA VAL A 183 -19.15 37.79 1.32
C VAL A 183 -18.70 38.62 2.52
N LEU A 184 -17.44 39.07 2.55
CA LEU A 184 -16.93 39.90 3.64
C LEU A 184 -17.54 41.30 3.59
N PRO A 185 -18.08 41.81 4.72
CA PRO A 185 -18.56 43.18 4.77
C PRO A 185 -17.37 44.13 4.62
N GLY A 186 -17.43 45.01 3.60
CA GLY A 186 -16.51 46.12 3.29
C GLY A 186 -15.04 45.93 3.68
N ALA A 187 -14.17 45.61 2.72
CA ALA A 187 -12.74 45.52 2.97
C ALA A 187 -12.17 46.86 3.51
N PRO A 188 -11.28 46.84 4.52
CA PRO A 188 -10.64 48.06 5.00
C PRO A 188 -9.81 48.69 3.87
N VAL A 189 -10.21 49.88 3.42
CA VAL A 189 -9.40 50.69 2.49
C VAL A 189 -8.23 51.27 3.29
N ASN A 190 -6.99 51.15 2.77
CA ASN A 190 -5.76 51.64 3.40
C ASN A 190 -5.97 53.03 4.05
N TYR A 191 -5.71 53.18 5.35
CA TYR A 191 -5.80 54.46 6.08
C TYR A 191 -4.53 55.32 5.87
N PRO A 192 -4.59 56.69 5.92
CA PRO A 192 -5.55 57.50 6.66
C PRO A 192 -6.32 58.59 5.90
N ASP A 193 -7.63 58.65 6.13
CA ASP A 193 -8.41 59.89 6.19
C ASP A 193 -8.96 60.06 7.61
N ALA A 194 -8.09 60.43 8.56
CA ALA A 194 -8.48 60.93 9.88
C ALA A 194 -8.38 62.47 9.94
N ARG A 195 -8.55 63.16 8.80
CA ARG A 195 -8.86 64.59 8.74
C ARG A 195 -10.31 64.74 8.30
N GLN A 196 -11.29 64.62 9.20
CA GLN A 196 -12.42 65.56 9.21
C GLN A 196 -13.42 65.47 10.37
N ASP A 197 -13.56 64.36 11.10
CA ASP A 197 -14.73 64.22 12.00
C ASP A 197 -14.50 64.41 13.52
N ARG A 198 -13.36 64.95 13.94
CA ARG A 198 -13.15 65.41 15.33
C ARG A 198 -12.75 66.88 15.49
N GLY A 199 -12.78 67.65 14.41
CA GLY A 199 -12.43 69.08 14.41
C GLY A 199 -13.58 70.05 14.69
N LYS A 200 -14.68 69.62 15.33
CA LYS A 200 -15.78 70.50 15.75
C LYS A 200 -16.45 70.03 17.04
N ALA A 201 -15.71 69.98 18.15
CA ALA A 201 -16.29 70.20 19.48
C ALA A 201 -15.19 70.44 20.51
N HIS A 202 -15.25 71.61 21.14
CA HIS A 202 -14.56 72.03 22.36
C HIS A 202 -13.04 72.27 22.28
N VAL A 203 -12.73 73.53 21.96
CA VAL A 203 -11.61 74.27 22.56
C VAL A 203 -11.99 74.56 24.02
N GLU A 204 -11.18 74.13 24.98
CA GLU A 204 -10.91 74.86 26.22
C GLU A 204 -9.66 74.30 26.95
N ASP A 205 -8.80 75.25 27.32
CA ASP A 205 -7.48 75.28 27.96
C ASP A 205 -6.98 74.14 28.88
N GLY A 206 -5.70 73.79 28.72
CA GLY A 206 -4.86 73.02 29.65
C GLY A 206 -3.40 72.86 29.15
N PRO A 207 -2.37 72.88 30.01
CA PRO A 207 -1.02 73.32 29.64
C PRO A 207 -0.19 72.29 28.87
N THR A 208 0.68 72.83 28.02
CA THR A 208 1.67 72.21 27.15
C THR A 208 2.50 71.10 27.80
N LEU A 209 2.15 69.84 27.53
CA LEU A 209 3.06 68.70 27.50
C LEU A 209 3.44 68.44 26.04
N ALA A 210 4.74 68.34 25.78
CA ALA A 210 5.34 68.24 24.44
C ALA A 210 4.56 67.30 23.51
N MET A 211 3.88 67.90 22.53
CA MET A 211 3.19 67.20 21.45
C MET A 211 4.28 66.56 20.57
N GLN A 212 4.57 65.28 20.77
CA GLN A 212 5.39 64.50 19.86
C GLN A 212 4.75 64.55 18.48
N ASP A 213 5.55 64.91 17.48
CA ASP A 213 5.11 65.09 16.11
C ASP A 213 4.54 63.75 15.58
N PRO A 214 3.26 63.67 15.17
CA PRO A 214 2.63 62.41 14.76
C PRO A 214 3.32 61.73 13.56
N VAL A 215 4.11 62.50 12.80
CA VAL A 215 4.97 62.00 11.72
C VAL A 215 6.13 61.15 12.26
N GLU A 216 6.68 61.50 13.42
CA GLU A 216 7.79 60.80 14.05
C GLU A 216 7.33 59.55 14.81
N GLU A 217 6.10 59.56 15.32
CA GLU A 217 5.45 58.39 15.90
C GLU A 217 5.08 57.35 14.82
N LEU A 218 4.61 57.82 13.66
CA LEU A 218 4.37 56.98 12.48
C LEU A 218 5.68 56.44 11.89
N SER A 219 6.75 57.24 11.81
CA SER A 219 8.05 56.78 11.34
C SER A 219 8.71 55.76 12.28
N ARG A 220 8.54 55.92 13.61
CA ARG A 220 8.92 54.91 14.60
C ARG A 220 8.06 53.65 14.50
N ALA A 221 6.75 53.75 14.29
CA ALA A 221 5.87 52.59 14.09
C ALA A 221 6.17 51.80 12.80
N LEU A 222 6.73 52.48 11.79
CA LEU A 222 7.15 51.88 10.52
C LEU A 222 8.59 51.33 10.54
N SER A 223 9.41 51.66 11.54
CA SER A 223 10.81 51.24 11.61
C SER A 223 10.96 49.71 11.74
N THR A 224 11.73 49.11 10.82
CA THR A 224 12.04 47.68 10.80
C THR A 224 12.64 47.21 12.14
N THR A 225 13.43 48.05 12.80
CA THR A 225 14.02 47.77 14.12
C THR A 225 12.97 47.61 15.21
N ASN A 226 11.93 48.45 15.21
CA ASN A 226 10.84 48.34 16.17
C ASN A 226 10.00 47.08 15.94
N ARG A 227 9.79 46.69 14.68
CA ARG A 227 9.11 45.44 14.33
C ARG A 227 9.91 44.22 14.77
N VAL A 228 11.23 44.21 14.59
CA VAL A 228 12.09 43.12 15.09
C VAL A 228 12.04 43.04 16.62
N ASN A 229 12.04 44.18 17.31
CA ASN A 229 11.89 44.22 18.77
C ASN A 229 10.51 43.73 19.22
N LEU A 230 9.45 44.07 18.48
CA LEU A 230 8.10 43.59 18.71
C LEU A 230 8.01 42.07 18.50
N THR A 231 8.56 41.54 17.40
CA THR A 231 8.66 40.09 17.17
C THR A 231 9.34 39.40 18.35
N LYS A 232 10.49 39.91 18.82
CA LYS A 232 11.20 39.38 20.01
C LYS A 232 10.33 39.41 21.26
N ALA A 233 9.55 40.47 21.49
CA ALA A 233 8.65 40.58 22.63
C ALA A 233 7.49 39.57 22.57
N MET A 234 7.06 39.17 21.37
CA MET A 234 5.99 38.19 21.16
C MET A 234 6.44 36.72 21.25
N VAL A 235 7.73 36.44 21.10
CA VAL A 235 8.28 35.07 21.11
C VAL A 235 7.83 34.31 22.36
N ARG A 236 8.14 34.85 23.55
CA ARG A 236 7.88 34.17 24.82
C ARG A 236 6.38 34.03 25.17
N PRO A 237 5.53 35.08 25.06
CA PRO A 237 4.13 34.97 25.46
C PRO A 237 3.23 34.22 24.48
N PHE A 238 3.54 34.23 23.17
CA PHE A 238 2.61 33.72 22.15
C PHE A 238 3.23 32.68 21.21
N MET A 239 4.45 32.90 20.69
CA MET A 239 5.06 31.97 19.73
C MET A 239 5.53 30.67 20.39
N VAL A 240 6.13 30.73 21.59
CA VAL A 240 6.59 29.54 22.32
C VAL A 240 5.43 28.61 22.72
N PRO A 241 4.29 29.10 23.25
CA PRO A 241 3.12 28.24 23.49
C PRO A 241 2.55 27.59 22.22
N LEU A 242 2.49 28.32 21.10
CA LEU A 242 2.07 27.76 19.81
C LEU A 242 3.05 26.69 19.32
N PHE A 243 4.35 27.01 19.35
CA PHE A 243 5.41 26.06 19.01
C PHE A 243 5.28 24.77 19.81
N ALA A 244 5.17 24.86 21.14
CA ALA A 244 5.03 23.70 22.01
C ALA A 244 3.76 22.90 21.70
N ALA A 245 2.63 23.58 21.47
CA ALA A 245 1.38 22.90 21.16
C ALA A 245 1.44 22.15 19.82
N PHE A 246 1.99 22.76 18.77
CA PHE A 246 2.10 22.12 17.46
C PHE A 246 3.20 21.06 17.38
N ALA A 247 4.28 21.18 18.16
CA ALA A 247 5.28 20.13 18.34
C ALA A 247 4.68 18.89 19.04
N LEU A 248 3.87 19.09 20.08
CA LEU A 248 3.15 17.99 20.74
C LEU A 248 2.09 17.36 19.84
N GLN A 249 1.42 18.18 19.02
CA GLN A 249 0.44 17.68 18.05
C GLN A 249 1.09 16.84 16.96
N THR A 250 2.21 17.27 16.39
CA THR A 250 2.94 16.50 15.38
C THR A 250 3.48 15.19 15.96
N LEU A 251 4.01 15.24 17.19
CA LEU A 251 4.39 14.06 17.96
C LEU A 251 3.20 13.09 18.14
N ALA A 252 1.99 13.59 18.45
CA ALA A 252 0.81 12.75 18.58
C ALA A 252 0.35 12.16 17.23
N TYR A 253 0.23 13.01 16.21
CA TYR A 253 -0.11 12.63 14.84
C TYR A 253 0.63 13.54 13.85
N PRO A 254 1.48 12.98 12.96
CA PRO A 254 1.57 11.56 12.63
C PRO A 254 2.57 10.72 13.45
N GLY A 255 3.38 11.31 14.34
CA GLY A 255 4.53 10.64 15.00
C GLY A 255 4.19 9.32 15.70
N ILE A 256 3.55 9.39 16.87
CA ILE A 256 3.16 8.24 17.71
C ILE A 256 2.21 7.29 16.96
N SER A 257 1.29 7.83 16.18
CA SER A 257 0.35 7.01 15.41
C SER A 257 1.03 6.03 14.44
N ARG A 258 2.23 6.34 13.92
CA ARG A 258 2.99 5.40 13.07
C ARG A 258 3.74 4.33 13.86
N ALA A 259 4.05 4.60 15.12
CA ALA A 259 4.82 3.69 15.97
C ALA A 259 3.97 2.58 16.60
N LEU A 260 2.63 2.70 16.55
CA LEU A 260 1.70 1.76 17.14
C LEU A 260 1.46 0.54 16.24
N PRO A 261 1.29 -0.67 16.81
CA PRO A 261 1.01 -1.88 16.06
C PRO A 261 -0.38 -1.82 15.40
N LEU A 262 -0.51 -2.48 14.24
CA LEU A 262 -1.78 -2.58 13.53
C LEU A 262 -2.81 -3.39 14.36
N PRO A 263 -3.98 -2.84 14.68
CA PRO A 263 -5.04 -3.58 15.34
C PRO A 263 -5.59 -4.69 14.42
N SER A 264 -5.89 -5.86 14.98
CA SER A 264 -6.47 -7.01 14.26
C SER A 264 -7.82 -6.70 13.59
N SER A 265 -8.52 -5.65 14.02
CA SER A 265 -9.79 -5.20 13.44
C SER A 265 -9.66 -4.38 12.15
N THR A 266 -8.45 -3.97 11.77
CA THR A 266 -8.24 -3.07 10.62
C THR A 266 -7.46 -3.79 9.53
N GLY A 267 -8.07 -3.99 8.36
CA GLY A 267 -7.49 -4.78 7.27
C GLY A 267 -6.24 -4.18 6.60
N SER A 268 -5.93 -2.90 6.82
CA SER A 268 -4.74 -2.24 6.26
C SER A 268 -4.21 -1.10 7.12
N PHE A 269 -2.89 -0.85 7.05
CA PHE A 269 -2.25 0.31 7.69
C PHE A 269 -2.80 1.64 7.19
N PHE A 270 -3.20 1.72 5.91
CA PHE A 270 -3.79 2.91 5.33
C PHE A 270 -5.15 3.24 5.97
N SER A 271 -6.03 2.25 6.12
CA SER A 271 -7.33 2.41 6.80
C SER A 271 -7.16 2.77 8.27
N TYR A 272 -6.17 2.17 8.94
CA TYR A 272 -5.78 2.51 10.30
C TYR A 272 -5.39 3.99 10.37
N PHE A 273 -4.33 4.38 9.66
CA PHE A 273 -3.74 5.72 9.71
C PHE A 273 -4.75 6.82 9.35
N THR A 274 -5.61 6.56 8.37
CA THR A 274 -6.72 7.46 7.98
C THR A 274 -7.72 7.65 9.12
N SER A 275 -8.11 6.58 9.82
CA SER A 275 -9.07 6.65 10.92
C SER A 275 -8.54 7.45 12.12
N TYR A 276 -7.25 7.29 12.46
CA TYR A 276 -6.62 8.08 13.53
C TYR A 276 -6.41 9.53 13.13
N GLY A 277 -5.97 9.78 11.90
CA GLY A 277 -5.86 11.12 11.34
C GLY A 277 -7.20 11.84 11.37
N LEU A 278 -8.28 11.15 11.00
CA LEU A 278 -9.63 11.69 11.06
C LEU A 278 -10.04 12.04 12.50
N ALA A 279 -9.83 11.13 13.47
CA ALA A 279 -10.14 11.40 14.89
C ALA A 279 -9.38 12.63 15.42
N PHE A 280 -8.08 12.73 15.11
CA PHE A 280 -7.25 13.89 15.45
C PHE A 280 -7.80 15.19 14.83
N GLN A 281 -8.11 15.19 13.54
CA GLN A 281 -8.60 16.39 12.85
C GLN A 281 -10.00 16.80 13.32
N ILE A 282 -10.88 15.85 13.65
CA ILE A 282 -12.20 16.14 14.25
C ILE A 282 -12.01 16.84 15.60
N GLY A 283 -11.09 16.37 16.45
CA GLY A 283 -10.77 17.03 17.71
C GLY A 283 -10.33 18.48 17.51
N SER A 284 -9.39 18.71 16.58
CA SER A 284 -8.92 20.06 16.21
C SER A 284 -10.05 20.94 15.67
N PHE A 285 -10.91 20.41 14.81
CA PHE A 285 -12.07 21.12 14.26
C PHE A 285 -13.08 21.54 15.34
N ILE A 286 -13.40 20.67 16.29
CA ILE A 286 -14.31 20.99 17.41
C ILE A 286 -13.72 22.11 18.27
N ALA A 287 -12.43 22.06 18.58
CA ALA A 287 -11.76 23.11 19.36
C ALA A 287 -11.73 24.47 18.64
N ARG A 288 -11.60 24.46 17.30
CA ARG A 288 -11.52 25.68 16.49
C ARG A 288 -12.90 26.31 16.19
N THR A 289 -13.97 25.52 16.22
CA THR A 289 -15.37 25.97 15.98
C THR A 289 -16.07 26.47 17.23
N HIS A 290 -15.94 25.76 18.36
CA HIS A 290 -16.71 26.04 19.57
C HIS A 290 -16.01 27.06 20.47
N THR A 291 -16.49 28.31 20.40
CA THR A 291 -15.86 29.46 21.07
C THR A 291 -16.12 29.58 22.59
N PRO A 292 -17.16 28.97 23.23
CA PRO A 292 -17.32 29.09 24.69
C PRO A 292 -17.41 27.82 25.56
N LEU A 293 -17.73 26.62 25.04
CA LEU A 293 -18.08 25.45 25.90
C LEU A 293 -16.89 24.65 26.46
N LEU A 294 -15.69 24.80 25.89
CA LEU A 294 -14.50 24.02 26.28
C LEU A 294 -13.23 24.88 26.50
N ARG A 295 -13.36 26.21 26.63
CA ARG A 295 -12.20 27.10 26.76
C ARG A 295 -11.72 27.22 28.22
N PRO A 296 -10.57 26.63 28.59
CA PRO A 296 -9.86 27.09 29.78
C PRO A 296 -9.41 28.54 29.56
N GLU A 297 -9.65 29.42 30.54
CA GLU A 297 -9.27 30.85 30.47
C GLU A 297 -7.74 31.06 30.36
N SER A 298 -6.96 30.05 30.74
CA SER A 298 -5.51 30.10 30.78
C SER A 298 -4.85 29.22 29.72
N THR A 299 -3.98 29.83 28.91
CA THR A 299 -3.10 29.14 27.95
C THR A 299 -2.25 28.07 28.63
N ARG A 300 -1.86 28.27 29.90
CA ARG A 300 -1.06 27.30 30.66
C ARG A 300 -1.86 26.03 30.93
N VAL A 301 -3.14 26.15 31.28
CA VAL A 301 -4.01 25.00 31.57
C VAL A 301 -4.24 24.17 30.31
N ALA A 302 -4.52 24.83 29.18
CA ALA A 302 -4.67 24.16 27.89
C ALA A 302 -3.39 23.41 27.48
N LEU A 303 -2.23 24.07 27.62
CA LEU A 303 -0.94 23.47 27.30
C LEU A 303 -0.59 22.31 28.24
N THR A 304 -0.87 22.43 29.54
CA THR A 304 -0.68 21.32 30.50
C THR A 304 -1.57 20.14 30.16
N ALA A 305 -2.85 20.37 29.83
CA ALA A 305 -3.76 19.30 29.42
C ALA A 305 -3.26 18.58 28.16
N LEU A 306 -2.81 19.34 27.14
CA LEU A 306 -2.22 18.77 25.92
C LEU A 306 -0.95 17.96 26.22
N ASN A 307 -0.07 18.45 27.10
CA ASN A 307 1.12 17.71 27.54
C ASN A 307 0.75 16.40 28.22
N VAL A 308 -0.26 16.41 29.12
CA VAL A 308 -0.71 15.19 29.81
C VAL A 308 -1.27 14.19 28.81
N VAL A 309 -2.13 14.60 27.89
CA VAL A 309 -2.68 13.71 26.84
C VAL A 309 -1.56 13.14 25.96
N SER A 310 -0.61 13.98 25.53
CA SER A 310 0.51 13.56 24.68
C SER A 310 1.46 12.62 25.44
N ALA A 311 1.70 12.85 26.73
CA ALA A 311 2.50 11.98 27.58
C ALA A 311 1.83 10.63 27.80
N VAL A 312 0.52 10.60 28.08
CA VAL A 312 -0.25 9.34 28.16
C VAL A 312 -0.19 8.59 26.83
N PHE A 313 -0.29 9.31 25.72
CA PHE A 313 -0.21 8.71 24.39
C PHE A 313 1.17 8.12 24.09
N LEU A 314 2.24 8.84 24.46
CA LEU A 314 3.62 8.35 24.35
C LEU A 314 3.88 7.15 25.27
N ILE A 315 3.42 7.20 26.52
CA ILE A 315 3.52 6.08 27.46
C ILE A 315 2.80 4.85 26.90
N ASN A 316 1.60 5.02 26.34
CA ASN A 316 0.89 3.93 25.69
C ASN A 316 1.66 3.36 24.48
N ALA A 317 2.32 4.21 23.69
CA ALA A 317 3.13 3.77 22.56
C ALA A 317 4.38 2.98 22.98
N VAL A 318 5.02 3.39 24.07
CA VAL A 318 6.23 2.73 24.60
C VAL A 318 5.89 1.45 25.35
N LEU A 319 4.87 1.46 26.21
CA LEU A 319 4.51 0.33 27.08
C LEU A 319 3.45 -0.60 26.48
N LEU A 320 2.81 -0.22 25.35
CA LEU A 320 1.72 -0.95 24.71
C LEU A 320 0.60 -1.35 25.69
N VAL A 321 0.22 -0.43 26.59
CA VAL A 321 -0.79 -0.67 27.64
C VAL A 321 -2.13 -1.11 27.05
N PHE A 322 -2.54 -0.52 25.93
CA PHE A 322 -3.70 -0.95 25.16
C PHE A 322 -3.48 -0.78 23.64
N SER A 323 -3.94 -1.78 22.89
CA SER A 323 -3.90 -1.82 21.41
C SER A 323 -5.29 -1.70 20.76
N ALA A 324 -6.35 -1.57 21.57
CA ALA A 324 -7.70 -1.41 21.08
C ALA A 324 -7.84 -0.09 20.28
N PRO A 325 -8.59 -0.09 19.17
CA PRO A 325 -8.61 1.07 18.28
C PRO A 325 -9.27 2.30 18.91
N VAL A 326 -10.31 2.09 19.72
CA VAL A 326 -11.12 3.17 20.31
C VAL A 326 -10.34 4.03 21.31
N PRO A 327 -9.65 3.48 22.34
CA PRO A 327 -8.87 4.30 23.27
C PRO A 327 -7.75 5.10 22.60
N VAL A 328 -7.07 4.51 21.62
CA VAL A 328 -6.02 5.18 20.85
C VAL A 328 -6.60 6.34 20.02
N ALA A 329 -7.80 6.14 19.43
CA ALA A 329 -8.49 7.20 18.68
C ALA A 329 -8.94 8.34 19.60
N LEU A 330 -9.36 8.04 20.83
CA LEU A 330 -9.70 9.05 21.85
C LEU A 330 -8.49 9.88 22.28
N LEU A 331 -7.29 9.27 22.38
CA LEU A 331 -6.05 10.00 22.65
C LEU A 331 -5.66 10.92 21.50
N ALA A 332 -5.73 10.42 20.25
CA ALA A 332 -5.49 11.22 19.06
C ALA A 332 -6.47 12.40 18.96
N PHE A 333 -7.75 12.15 19.21
CA PHE A 333 -8.79 13.18 19.31
C PHE A 333 -8.46 14.22 20.39
N GLY A 334 -8.04 13.79 21.59
CA GLY A 334 -7.66 14.69 22.68
C GLY A 334 -6.45 15.57 22.35
N ALA A 335 -5.45 15.03 21.66
CA ALA A 335 -4.29 15.79 21.19
C ALA A 335 -4.68 16.84 20.13
N GLY A 336 -5.57 16.47 19.20
CA GLY A 336 -6.14 17.39 18.22
C GLY A 336 -6.92 18.53 18.89
N LEU A 337 -7.81 18.18 19.83
CA LEU A 337 -8.61 19.13 20.62
C LEU A 337 -7.72 20.10 21.40
N GLY A 338 -6.69 19.60 22.08
CA GLY A 338 -5.80 20.41 22.92
C GLY A 338 -5.03 21.46 22.12
N GLY A 339 -4.39 21.10 21.01
CA GLY A 339 -3.63 22.08 20.22
C GLY A 339 -4.52 23.05 19.44
N GLY A 340 -5.69 22.60 18.95
CA GLY A 340 -6.71 23.50 18.39
C GLY A 340 -7.19 24.55 19.42
N ALA A 341 -7.35 24.14 20.68
CA ALA A 341 -7.75 25.05 21.76
C ALA A 341 -6.64 26.06 22.10
N VAL A 342 -5.38 25.61 22.20
CA VAL A 342 -4.23 26.50 22.43
C VAL A 342 -4.13 27.55 21.32
N TYR A 343 -4.28 27.15 20.05
CA TYR A 343 -4.29 28.07 18.92
C TYR A 343 -5.35 29.18 19.09
N MET A 344 -6.59 28.81 19.37
CA MET A 344 -7.68 29.77 19.52
C MET A 344 -7.51 30.69 20.73
N ILE A 345 -6.95 30.19 21.84
CA ILE A 345 -6.68 30.98 23.04
C ILE A 345 -5.56 31.99 22.76
N VAL A 346 -4.47 31.56 22.12
CA VAL A 346 -3.34 32.45 21.81
C VAL A 346 -3.78 33.56 20.84
N MET A 347 -4.42 33.21 19.73
CA MET A 347 -4.90 34.20 18.76
C MET A 347 -5.97 35.14 19.36
N GLY A 348 -6.85 34.60 20.20
CA GLY A 348 -7.82 35.42 20.94
C GLY A 348 -7.16 36.42 21.89
N LYS A 349 -6.12 36.02 22.60
CA LYS A 349 -5.35 36.92 23.48
C LYS A 349 -4.62 38.01 22.72
N VAL A 350 -4.02 37.69 21.57
CA VAL A 350 -3.37 38.71 20.72
C VAL A 350 -4.39 39.74 20.20
N LEU A 351 -5.63 39.33 19.92
CA LEU A 351 -6.72 40.25 19.54
C LEU A 351 -7.18 41.17 20.68
N GLU A 352 -6.99 40.77 21.93
CA GLU A 352 -7.48 41.47 23.13
C GLU A 352 -6.38 42.24 23.89
N GLU A 353 -5.14 42.07 23.49
CA GLU A 353 -3.97 42.65 24.14
C GLU A 353 -3.92 44.17 23.90
N LYS A 354 -4.27 44.94 24.93
CA LYS A 354 -4.35 46.41 24.88
C LYS A 354 -3.01 47.09 24.62
N SER A 355 -1.89 46.45 24.99
CA SER A 355 -0.54 46.99 24.73
C SER A 355 -0.19 47.04 23.23
N LEU A 356 -0.96 46.34 22.38
CA LEU A 356 -0.79 46.29 20.94
C LEU A 356 -1.73 47.24 20.17
N GLU A 357 -2.55 48.06 20.87
CA GLU A 357 -3.54 48.96 20.27
C GLU A 357 -3.04 49.99 19.22
N PRO A 358 -1.76 50.43 19.16
CA PRO A 358 -1.29 51.22 18.02
C PRO A 358 -1.44 50.37 16.76
N GLY A 359 -2.41 50.70 15.92
CA GLY A 359 -3.04 49.74 15.01
C GLY A 359 -2.14 48.88 14.11
N ILE A 360 -0.97 49.40 13.73
CA ILE A 360 0.05 48.70 12.94
C ILE A 360 0.70 47.55 13.73
N ASN A 361 0.89 47.73 15.05
CA ASN A 361 1.50 46.74 15.92
C ASN A 361 0.59 45.52 16.11
N GLN A 362 -0.73 45.71 16.26
CA GLN A 362 -1.68 44.59 16.36
C GLN A 362 -1.78 43.78 15.07
N GLU A 363 -1.84 44.43 13.90
CA GLU A 363 -1.86 43.75 12.60
C GLU A 363 -0.60 42.91 12.41
N PHE A 364 0.58 43.52 12.62
CA PHE A 364 1.88 42.84 12.53
C PHE A 364 2.00 41.69 13.54
N SER A 365 1.44 41.87 14.73
CA SER A 365 1.43 40.86 15.80
C SER A 365 0.65 39.60 15.39
N LEU A 366 -0.57 39.77 14.86
CA LEU A 366 -1.39 38.65 14.38
C LEU A 366 -0.74 37.92 13.20
N GLN A 367 -0.01 38.65 12.37
CA GLN A 367 0.73 38.14 11.24
C GLN A 367 1.93 37.26 11.66
N VAL A 368 2.74 37.71 12.61
CA VAL A 368 4.01 37.04 12.96
C VAL A 368 3.82 35.88 13.94
N VAL A 369 2.78 35.92 14.79
CA VAL A 369 2.55 34.89 15.82
C VAL A 369 2.32 33.49 15.22
N GLY A 370 1.74 33.41 14.02
CA GLY A 370 1.55 32.15 13.28
C GLY A 370 2.86 31.44 12.89
N ALA A 371 4.01 32.11 12.92
CA ALA A 371 5.30 31.45 12.72
C ALA A 371 5.63 30.45 13.84
N GLY A 372 5.07 30.62 15.05
CA GLY A 372 5.21 29.65 16.14
C GLY A 372 4.54 28.31 15.82
N GLU A 373 3.37 28.32 15.18
CA GLU A 373 2.69 27.11 14.70
C GLU A 373 3.55 26.38 13.66
N THR A 374 4.00 27.09 12.63
CA THR A 374 4.82 26.48 11.56
C THR A 374 6.16 25.96 12.09
N ALA A 375 6.80 26.66 13.03
CA ALA A 375 8.02 26.18 13.67
C ALA A 375 7.79 24.92 14.53
N GLY A 376 6.64 24.82 15.20
CA GLY A 376 6.28 23.64 15.99
C GLY A 376 6.12 22.39 15.14
N VAL A 377 5.61 22.54 13.91
CA VAL A 377 5.44 21.44 12.95
C VAL A 377 6.79 20.84 12.50
N ILE A 378 7.87 21.63 12.51
CA ILE A 378 9.22 21.20 12.09
C ILE A 378 9.90 20.30 13.14
N CYS A 379 9.53 20.38 14.42
CA CYS A 379 10.31 19.76 15.50
C CYS A 379 10.12 18.24 15.71
N ASP A 380 9.20 17.58 15.00
CA ASP A 380 8.95 16.12 15.10
C ASP A 380 9.55 15.32 13.93
N GLU A 381 10.66 15.79 13.35
CA GLU A 381 11.26 15.16 12.16
C GLU A 381 12.20 13.97 12.44
N GLN A 382 12.51 13.70 13.71
CA GLN A 382 13.17 12.46 14.13
C GLN A 382 12.17 11.58 14.88
N GLY A 383 11.32 10.87 14.14
CA GLY A 383 10.59 9.75 14.74
C GLY A 383 11.60 8.80 15.42
N PRO A 384 11.32 8.25 16.62
CA PRO A 384 12.29 7.44 17.35
C PRO A 384 12.64 6.16 16.57
N PRO A 385 13.93 5.75 16.50
CA PRO A 385 14.26 4.39 16.11
C PRO A 385 13.53 3.45 17.05
N CYS A 386 12.78 2.50 16.48
CA CYS A 386 11.92 1.55 17.18
C CYS A 386 12.54 1.05 18.50
N THR A 387 12.18 1.68 19.62
CA THR A 387 12.60 1.29 20.97
C THR A 387 12.11 -0.11 21.33
N ASN A 388 10.99 -0.53 20.73
CA ASN A 388 10.46 -1.89 20.84
C ASN A 388 11.36 -2.95 20.18
N CYS A 389 12.16 -2.59 19.19
CA CYS A 389 13.04 -3.52 18.47
C CYS A 389 14.36 -3.72 19.23
N ALA A 390 14.87 -2.64 19.85
CA ALA A 390 16.00 -2.68 20.76
C ALA A 390 15.67 -3.45 22.06
N ALA A 391 14.46 -3.25 22.63
CA ALA A 391 14.02 -3.96 23.83
C ALA A 391 13.79 -5.47 23.62
N ARG A 392 13.62 -5.92 22.37
CA ARG A 392 13.32 -7.32 22.01
C ARG A 392 14.52 -8.10 21.48
N GLY A 393 15.71 -7.51 21.41
CA GLY A 393 16.94 -8.22 21.01
C GLY A 393 16.90 -8.80 19.60
N LEU A 394 16.11 -8.21 18.70
CA LEU A 394 15.98 -8.67 17.31
C LEU A 394 17.18 -8.17 16.49
N GLU A 395 18.05 -9.06 16.05
CA GLU A 395 19.05 -8.76 15.01
C GLU A 395 18.31 -8.54 13.68
N GLY A 396 18.30 -7.29 13.19
CA GLY A 396 17.55 -6.90 11.98
C GLY A 396 16.44 -5.87 12.20
N CYS A 397 16.63 -4.89 13.10
CA CYS A 397 15.71 -3.75 13.22
C CYS A 397 15.80 -2.84 11.99
N SER A 398 14.90 -3.08 11.06
CA SER A 398 14.67 -2.27 9.89
C SER A 398 13.60 -1.22 10.21
N TYR A 399 13.94 0.08 10.16
CA TYR A 399 13.16 0.94 9.28
C TYR A 399 13.24 0.30 7.89
N LEU A 400 12.46 -0.76 7.66
CA LEU A 400 12.18 -1.24 6.32
C LEU A 400 11.73 0.04 5.62
N PRO A 401 12.28 0.37 4.44
CA PRO A 401 11.65 1.41 3.64
C PRO A 401 10.15 1.07 3.63
N ASP A 402 9.28 2.08 3.80
CA ASP A 402 7.91 1.94 3.30
C ASP A 402 8.03 1.15 1.98
N PRO A 403 7.24 0.09 1.71
CA PRO A 403 7.24 -0.52 0.39
C PRO A 403 7.14 0.67 -0.57
N PRO A 404 8.15 0.93 -1.42
CA PRO A 404 8.48 2.27 -1.86
C PRO A 404 7.18 2.92 -2.32
N SER A 405 6.74 3.95 -1.58
CA SER A 405 5.56 4.71 -1.95
C SER A 405 5.94 5.41 -3.25
N GLN A 406 5.60 4.70 -4.33
CA GLN A 406 5.49 5.03 -5.73
C GLN A 406 6.41 6.16 -6.23
N LEU A 407 7.25 5.80 -7.22
CA LEU A 407 8.18 6.59 -8.05
C LEU A 407 9.59 6.75 -7.46
N PRO A 408 10.44 5.71 -7.57
CA PRO A 408 10.99 5.25 -8.86
C PRO A 408 10.70 3.78 -9.18
N ALA A 409 10.20 3.02 -8.20
CA ALA A 409 9.85 1.62 -8.35
C ALA A 409 8.75 1.43 -9.39
N THR A 410 7.83 2.37 -9.63
CA THR A 410 6.76 2.24 -10.62
C THR A 410 7.25 2.28 -12.06
N GLU A 411 8.29 3.04 -12.41
CA GLU A 411 8.79 3.04 -13.79
C GLU A 411 9.63 1.78 -14.07
N THR A 412 10.55 1.42 -13.16
CA THR A 412 11.32 0.17 -13.28
C THR A 412 10.40 -1.05 -13.20
N ARG A 413 9.45 -1.06 -12.27
CA ARG A 413 8.44 -2.14 -12.16
C ARG A 413 7.52 -2.19 -13.36
N ARG A 414 7.08 -1.05 -13.90
CA ARG A 414 6.29 -1.03 -15.13
C ARG A 414 7.10 -1.54 -16.31
N ARG A 415 8.39 -1.19 -16.41
CA ARG A 415 9.29 -1.75 -17.44
C ARG A 415 9.45 -3.26 -17.27
N LEU A 416 9.64 -3.75 -16.05
CA LEU A 416 9.68 -5.18 -15.75
C LEU A 416 8.34 -5.86 -16.11
N GLU A 417 7.19 -5.32 -15.69
CA GLU A 417 5.87 -5.89 -16.03
C GLU A 417 5.61 -5.89 -17.55
N LEU A 418 6.06 -4.85 -18.27
CA LEU A 418 6.01 -4.81 -19.73
C LEU A 418 6.94 -5.85 -20.36
N GLU A 419 8.15 -6.03 -19.82
CA GLU A 419 9.07 -7.10 -20.24
C GLU A 419 8.44 -8.47 -20.01
N LEU A 420 7.87 -8.72 -18.83
CA LEU A 420 7.21 -9.99 -18.48
C LEU A 420 6.02 -10.26 -19.41
N MET A 421 5.17 -9.26 -19.68
CA MET A 421 4.04 -9.41 -20.61
C MET A 421 4.50 -9.64 -22.05
N HIS A 422 5.55 -8.94 -22.49
CA HIS A 422 6.13 -9.13 -23.82
C HIS A 422 6.74 -10.52 -23.98
N ARG A 423 7.52 -10.97 -22.98
CA ARG A 423 8.11 -12.31 -22.91
C ARG A 423 7.03 -13.39 -22.94
N TRP A 424 5.94 -13.21 -22.18
CA TRP A 424 4.79 -14.12 -22.26
C TRP A 424 4.28 -14.25 -23.68
N SER A 425 4.00 -13.12 -24.34
CA SER A 425 3.32 -13.09 -25.65
C SER A 425 4.21 -13.50 -26.83
N THR A 426 5.52 -13.67 -26.60
CA THR A 426 6.51 -14.00 -27.63
C THR A 426 7.15 -15.36 -27.45
N ARG A 427 7.42 -15.78 -26.20
CA ARG A 427 8.23 -16.97 -25.92
C ARG A 427 7.69 -17.85 -24.79
N THR A 428 7.40 -17.30 -23.61
CA THR A 428 7.14 -18.12 -22.41
C THR A 428 5.94 -19.05 -22.61
N PHE A 429 4.90 -18.58 -23.30
CA PHE A 429 3.69 -19.38 -23.56
C PHE A 429 3.98 -20.69 -24.31
N MET A 430 5.03 -20.74 -25.15
CA MET A 430 5.41 -21.93 -25.92
C MET A 430 5.77 -23.12 -25.03
N SER A 431 6.25 -22.85 -23.82
CA SER A 431 6.56 -23.89 -22.81
C SER A 431 5.33 -24.56 -22.20
N LEU A 432 4.14 -24.01 -22.46
CA LEU A 432 2.84 -24.53 -22.02
C LEU A 432 2.02 -25.16 -23.17
N VAL A 433 2.53 -25.10 -24.41
CA VAL A 433 1.83 -25.64 -25.59
C VAL A 433 1.94 -27.17 -25.58
N CYS A 434 0.80 -27.84 -25.40
CA CYS A 434 0.70 -29.29 -25.45
C CYS A 434 0.45 -29.79 -26.89
N ILE A 435 -0.35 -29.04 -27.63
CA ILE A 435 -0.71 -29.27 -29.04
C ILE A 435 -0.74 -27.96 -29.83
N PRO A 436 -0.62 -27.98 -31.17
CA PRO A 436 -0.57 -26.76 -31.99
C PRO A 436 -1.80 -25.84 -31.81
N GLU A 437 -2.98 -26.41 -31.53
CA GLU A 437 -4.21 -25.65 -31.29
C GLU A 437 -4.14 -24.73 -30.05
N ASP A 438 -3.23 -25.01 -29.10
CA ASP A 438 -3.11 -24.21 -27.87
C ASP A 438 -2.53 -22.81 -28.12
N ILE A 439 -1.74 -22.67 -29.20
CA ILE A 439 -0.97 -21.46 -29.50
C ILE A 439 -1.87 -20.23 -29.53
N LYS A 440 -3.03 -20.32 -30.20
CA LYS A 440 -3.91 -19.17 -30.43
C LYS A 440 -4.38 -18.54 -29.12
N TRP A 441 -4.89 -19.36 -28.20
CA TRP A 441 -5.48 -18.85 -26.96
C TRP A 441 -4.43 -18.60 -25.88
N LEU A 442 -3.33 -19.37 -25.83
CA LEU A 442 -2.21 -19.10 -24.90
C LEU A 442 -1.48 -17.78 -25.24
N GLN A 443 -1.27 -17.50 -26.53
CA GLN A 443 -0.59 -16.30 -26.98
C GLN A 443 -1.50 -15.07 -26.99
N GLY A 444 -2.76 -15.21 -27.43
CA GLY A 444 -3.67 -14.09 -27.66
C GLY A 444 -4.70 -13.89 -26.54
N ASP A 445 -5.54 -14.90 -26.32
CA ASP A 445 -6.72 -14.76 -25.44
C ASP A 445 -6.33 -14.68 -23.96
N MET A 446 -5.34 -15.46 -23.52
CA MET A 446 -4.92 -15.54 -22.12
C MET A 446 -4.34 -14.21 -21.60
N PRO A 447 -3.47 -13.48 -22.32
CA PRO A 447 -3.12 -12.11 -21.96
C PRO A 447 -4.31 -11.15 -21.85
N ILE A 448 -5.29 -11.25 -22.75
CA ILE A 448 -6.51 -10.42 -22.69
C ILE A 448 -7.33 -10.76 -21.43
N TRP A 449 -7.43 -12.03 -21.07
CA TRP A 449 -8.09 -12.44 -19.83
C TRP A 449 -7.34 -11.92 -18.61
N ALA A 450 -6.02 -11.99 -18.62
CA ALA A 450 -5.16 -11.54 -17.54
C ALA A 450 -5.33 -10.04 -17.27
N LEU A 451 -5.39 -9.20 -18.30
CA LEU A 451 -5.65 -7.77 -18.15
C LEU A 451 -6.98 -7.46 -17.43
N LYS A 452 -7.92 -8.40 -17.39
CA LYS A 452 -9.21 -8.29 -16.69
C LYS A 452 -9.27 -9.05 -15.37
N ASN A 453 -8.22 -9.83 -15.03
CA ASN A 453 -8.22 -10.76 -13.90
C ASN A 453 -6.86 -10.71 -13.20
N GLU A 454 -6.79 -10.02 -12.05
CA GLU A 454 -5.53 -9.79 -11.33
C GLU A 454 -4.79 -11.07 -10.94
N TYR A 455 -5.51 -12.11 -10.51
CA TYR A 455 -4.90 -13.39 -10.15
C TYR A 455 -4.19 -14.04 -11.34
N LEU A 456 -4.79 -13.97 -12.53
CA LEU A 456 -4.22 -14.56 -13.74
C LEU A 456 -3.03 -13.74 -14.23
N LEU A 457 -3.13 -12.40 -14.19
CA LEU A 457 -2.04 -11.49 -14.54
C LEU A 457 -0.81 -11.70 -13.67
N HIS A 458 -0.98 -11.68 -12.35
CA HIS A 458 0.11 -11.89 -11.42
C HIS A 458 0.65 -13.33 -11.52
N GLY A 459 -0.20 -14.33 -11.78
CA GLY A 459 0.24 -15.70 -12.04
C GLY A 459 1.14 -15.82 -13.27
N MET A 460 0.77 -15.16 -14.37
CA MET A 460 1.60 -15.11 -15.58
C MET A 460 2.92 -14.40 -15.32
N PHE A 461 2.91 -13.26 -14.62
CA PHE A 461 4.15 -12.55 -14.26
C PHE A 461 5.07 -13.37 -13.38
N ALA A 462 4.52 -14.09 -12.40
CA ALA A 462 5.31 -14.99 -11.56
C ALA A 462 5.98 -16.10 -12.40
N PHE A 463 5.22 -16.68 -13.33
CA PHE A 463 5.70 -17.74 -14.20
C PHE A 463 6.81 -17.26 -15.14
N VAL A 464 6.63 -16.12 -15.79
CA VAL A 464 7.66 -15.52 -16.68
C VAL A 464 8.90 -15.11 -15.89
N ALA A 465 8.73 -14.54 -14.70
CA ALA A 465 9.86 -14.15 -13.87
C ALA A 465 10.69 -15.38 -13.44
N LEU A 466 10.06 -16.53 -13.17
CA LEU A 466 10.79 -17.78 -12.92
C LEU A 466 11.51 -18.31 -14.16
N GLU A 467 10.93 -18.18 -15.35
CA GLU A 467 11.61 -18.54 -16.59
C GLU A 467 12.93 -17.75 -16.73
N ILE A 468 12.86 -16.43 -16.55
CA ILE A 468 14.03 -15.55 -16.65
C ILE A 468 15.06 -15.90 -15.58
N GLY A 469 14.62 -16.10 -14.33
CA GLY A 469 15.50 -16.44 -13.21
C GLY A 469 16.18 -17.81 -13.33
N LEU A 470 15.51 -18.81 -13.91
CA LEU A 470 16.03 -20.18 -14.04
C LEU A 470 16.79 -20.41 -15.34
N CYS A 471 16.30 -19.90 -16.46
CA CYS A 471 16.88 -20.16 -17.77
C CYS A 471 17.97 -19.16 -18.14
N GLY A 472 18.03 -18.00 -17.47
CA GLY A 472 18.99 -16.93 -17.74
C GLY A 472 18.74 -16.29 -19.10
N ASP A 473 18.08 -15.14 -19.13
CA ASP A 473 17.85 -14.40 -20.38
C ASP A 473 17.27 -12.99 -20.12
N ALA A 474 17.63 -12.35 -19.00
CA ALA A 474 17.06 -11.05 -18.65
C ALA A 474 17.46 -10.00 -19.69
N VAL A 475 16.50 -9.20 -20.18
CA VAL A 475 16.82 -8.05 -21.06
C VAL A 475 17.53 -6.96 -20.26
N MET A 476 17.23 -6.89 -18.97
CA MET A 476 17.88 -6.04 -17.99
C MET A 476 19.07 -6.81 -17.36
N ASP A 477 20.19 -6.12 -17.15
CA ASP A 477 21.43 -6.66 -16.56
C ASP A 477 21.29 -6.87 -15.02
N GLU A 478 20.18 -7.49 -14.62
CA GLU A 478 19.75 -7.72 -13.24
C GLU A 478 20.08 -9.15 -12.80
N ASP A 479 20.39 -9.33 -11.51
CA ASP A 479 20.73 -10.64 -10.94
C ASP A 479 19.52 -11.61 -11.04
N PRO A 480 19.70 -12.87 -11.51
CA PRO A 480 18.66 -13.89 -11.54
C PRO A 480 17.86 -14.03 -10.22
N VAL A 481 18.50 -13.80 -9.07
CA VAL A 481 17.87 -13.82 -7.75
C VAL A 481 16.76 -12.75 -7.62
N VAL A 482 16.89 -11.62 -8.31
CA VAL A 482 15.88 -10.56 -8.34
C VAL A 482 14.59 -11.06 -8.99
N TYR A 483 14.70 -11.75 -10.13
CA TYR A 483 13.55 -12.31 -10.82
C TYR A 483 12.88 -13.43 -10.02
N VAL A 484 13.64 -14.26 -9.31
CA VAL A 484 13.09 -15.28 -8.41
C VAL A 484 12.32 -14.65 -7.24
N LYS A 485 12.85 -13.59 -6.62
CA LYS A 485 12.14 -12.83 -5.57
C LYS A 485 10.88 -12.15 -6.11
N LEU A 486 10.97 -11.58 -7.32
CA LEU A 486 9.85 -10.95 -8.01
C LEU A 486 8.75 -11.97 -8.32
N ALA A 487 9.13 -13.18 -8.71
CA ALA A 487 8.19 -14.26 -8.95
C ALA A 487 7.44 -14.67 -7.69
N LEU A 488 8.13 -14.80 -6.55
CA LEU A 488 7.49 -15.07 -5.26
C LEU A 488 6.48 -13.97 -4.89
N GLU A 489 6.86 -12.70 -5.08
CA GLU A 489 5.96 -11.58 -4.79
C GLU A 489 4.69 -11.63 -5.66
N TYR A 490 4.83 -11.83 -6.98
CA TYR A 490 3.68 -11.95 -7.86
C TYR A 490 2.86 -13.22 -7.61
N TYR A 491 3.50 -14.34 -7.28
CA TYR A 491 2.79 -15.57 -6.97
C TYR A 491 1.97 -15.47 -5.68
N ASP A 492 2.48 -14.80 -4.64
CA ASP A 492 1.73 -14.51 -3.41
C ASP A 492 0.53 -13.60 -3.67
N LYS A 493 0.71 -12.52 -4.45
CA LYS A 493 -0.40 -11.66 -4.90
C LYS A 493 -1.45 -12.44 -5.69
N ALA A 494 -1.01 -13.24 -6.65
CA ALA A 494 -1.88 -14.05 -7.49
C ALA A 494 -2.69 -15.05 -6.65
N SER A 495 -2.02 -15.74 -5.72
CA SER A 495 -2.63 -16.74 -4.84
C SER A 495 -3.63 -16.13 -3.86
N ARG A 496 -3.40 -14.91 -3.36
CA ARG A 496 -4.39 -14.19 -2.54
C ARG A 496 -5.64 -13.82 -3.35
N ALA A 497 -5.44 -13.20 -4.52
CA ALA A 497 -6.55 -12.81 -5.39
C ALA A 497 -7.34 -14.03 -5.88
N PHE A 498 -6.66 -15.14 -6.18
CA PHE A 498 -7.29 -16.39 -6.58
C PHE A 498 -8.15 -17.01 -5.46
N ARG A 499 -7.64 -17.03 -4.23
CA ARG A 499 -8.40 -17.54 -3.06
C ARG A 499 -9.71 -16.79 -2.85
N ALA A 500 -9.71 -15.46 -3.03
CA ALA A 500 -10.92 -14.66 -2.93
C ALA A 500 -11.97 -15.00 -4.02
N GLN A 501 -11.53 -15.50 -5.18
CA GLN A 501 -12.42 -15.90 -6.28
C GLN A 501 -12.88 -17.37 -6.16
N LEU A 502 -12.19 -18.19 -5.37
CA LEU A 502 -12.53 -19.62 -5.19
C LEU A 502 -13.91 -19.84 -4.56
N GLU A 503 -14.38 -18.88 -3.78
CA GLU A 503 -15.70 -18.94 -3.14
C GLU A 503 -16.86 -18.78 -4.15
N ASN A 504 -16.59 -18.21 -5.34
CA ASN A 504 -17.61 -17.91 -6.34
C ASN A 504 -17.16 -18.24 -7.78
N VAL A 505 -16.98 -19.54 -8.05
CA VAL A 505 -16.64 -20.02 -9.39
C VAL A 505 -17.89 -20.04 -10.27
N THR A 506 -17.88 -19.26 -11.35
CA THR A 506 -18.95 -19.14 -12.34
C THR A 506 -18.50 -19.72 -13.69
N PRO A 507 -19.45 -20.08 -14.59
CA PRO A 507 -19.09 -20.48 -15.95
C PRO A 507 -18.22 -19.45 -16.68
N GLU A 508 -18.38 -18.16 -16.40
CA GLU A 508 -17.61 -17.10 -17.06
C GLU A 508 -16.15 -17.02 -16.60
N ASN A 509 -15.86 -17.34 -15.33
CA ASN A 509 -14.51 -17.29 -14.77
C ASN A 509 -13.81 -18.66 -14.72
N ALA A 510 -14.54 -19.78 -14.88
CA ALA A 510 -14.02 -21.14 -14.72
C ALA A 510 -12.78 -21.43 -15.58
N GLN A 511 -12.77 -21.02 -16.86
CA GLN A 511 -11.61 -21.19 -17.76
C GLN A 511 -10.36 -20.48 -17.23
N LYS A 512 -10.53 -19.25 -16.72
CA LYS A 512 -9.45 -18.41 -16.22
C LYS A 512 -8.91 -18.96 -14.90
N MET A 513 -9.80 -19.42 -14.03
CA MET A 513 -9.46 -20.07 -12.76
C MET A 513 -8.75 -21.40 -12.96
N PHE A 514 -9.21 -22.21 -13.92
CA PHE A 514 -8.55 -23.44 -14.33
C PHE A 514 -7.12 -23.14 -14.80
N MET A 515 -6.94 -22.17 -15.69
CA MET A 515 -5.60 -21.80 -16.18
C MET A 515 -4.68 -21.27 -15.09
N PHE A 516 -5.15 -20.43 -14.18
CA PHE A 516 -4.32 -19.99 -13.05
C PHE A 516 -3.93 -21.16 -12.13
N SER A 517 -4.86 -22.06 -11.82
CA SER A 517 -4.53 -23.23 -10.98
C SER A 517 -3.49 -24.15 -11.64
N PHE A 518 -3.50 -24.26 -12.98
CA PHE A 518 -2.46 -24.96 -13.72
C PHE A 518 -1.12 -24.20 -13.67
N LEU A 519 -1.13 -22.88 -13.87
CA LEU A 519 0.07 -22.05 -13.71
C LEU A 519 0.68 -22.17 -12.31
N ALA A 520 -0.15 -22.26 -11.27
CA ALA A 520 0.31 -22.45 -9.91
C ALA A 520 1.10 -23.77 -9.77
N VAL A 521 0.69 -24.86 -10.43
CA VAL A 521 1.47 -26.11 -10.46
C VAL A 521 2.85 -25.86 -11.07
N GLY A 522 2.89 -25.20 -12.23
CA GLY A 522 4.14 -24.88 -12.91
C GLY A 522 5.07 -24.00 -12.06
N VAL A 523 4.52 -22.98 -11.41
CA VAL A 523 5.26 -22.09 -10.49
C VAL A 523 5.83 -22.88 -9.30
N ASN A 524 5.06 -23.79 -8.67
CA ASN A 524 5.57 -24.57 -7.55
C ASN A 524 6.65 -25.57 -7.95
N MET A 525 6.54 -26.19 -9.13
CA MET A 525 7.57 -27.07 -9.67
C MET A 525 8.84 -26.29 -10.03
N ALA A 526 8.71 -25.09 -10.60
CA ALA A 526 9.84 -24.21 -10.90
C ALA A 526 10.53 -23.71 -9.62
N LEU A 527 9.77 -23.29 -8.61
CA LEU A 527 10.32 -22.87 -7.32
C LEU A 527 11.10 -23.98 -6.59
N ALA A 528 10.70 -25.23 -6.76
CA ALA A 528 11.44 -26.38 -6.24
C ALA A 528 12.86 -26.49 -6.82
N GLN A 529 13.11 -25.88 -7.98
CA GLN A 529 14.43 -25.86 -8.60
C GLN A 529 15.32 -24.74 -8.02
N CYS A 530 14.74 -23.77 -7.30
CA CYS A 530 15.43 -22.58 -6.76
C CYS A 530 16.05 -22.75 -5.36
N GLU A 531 16.16 -23.97 -4.82
CA GLU A 531 16.61 -24.26 -3.44
C GLU A 531 18.01 -23.72 -3.07
N GLY A 532 18.85 -23.34 -4.06
CA GLY A 532 20.14 -22.67 -3.83
C GLY A 532 20.10 -21.13 -3.89
N MET A 533 19.00 -20.53 -4.35
CA MET A 533 18.82 -19.07 -4.47
C MET A 533 17.99 -18.47 -3.33
N ILE A 534 17.33 -19.32 -2.54
CA ILE A 534 16.40 -18.94 -1.47
C ILE A 534 16.56 -19.93 -0.30
N ALA A 535 16.59 -19.45 0.94
CA ALA A 535 16.75 -20.26 2.15
C ALA A 535 15.46 -21.03 2.54
N PHE A 536 14.94 -21.88 1.65
CA PHE A 536 13.81 -22.77 1.94
C PHE A 536 14.27 -24.23 1.88
N GLU A 537 14.51 -24.84 3.05
CA GLU A 537 14.61 -26.29 3.19
C GLU A 537 13.20 -26.82 3.47
N GLN A 538 12.53 -27.32 2.42
CA GLN A 538 11.27 -28.06 2.56
C GLN A 538 11.50 -29.50 2.14
N ASN A 539 11.03 -30.45 2.96
CA ASN A 539 11.12 -31.86 2.65
C ASN A 539 10.39 -32.16 1.32
N ILE A 540 11.04 -32.90 0.39
CA ILE A 540 10.45 -33.21 -0.91
C ILE A 540 9.10 -33.91 -0.79
N LEU A 541 8.87 -34.73 0.26
CA LEU A 541 7.60 -35.41 0.49
C LEU A 541 6.48 -34.40 0.76
N GLU A 542 6.74 -33.38 1.59
CA GLU A 542 5.76 -32.31 1.85
C GLU A 542 5.45 -31.53 0.58
N ARG A 543 6.48 -31.29 -0.25
CA ARG A 543 6.33 -30.62 -1.54
C ARG A 543 5.51 -31.46 -2.53
N MET A 544 5.74 -32.77 -2.58
CA MET A 544 4.95 -33.70 -3.39
C MET A 544 3.49 -33.74 -2.94
N VAL A 545 3.23 -33.77 -1.63
CA VAL A 545 1.86 -33.71 -1.09
C VAL A 545 1.19 -32.38 -1.46
N ALA A 546 1.90 -31.25 -1.33
CA ALA A 546 1.38 -29.95 -1.73
C ALA A 546 1.05 -29.88 -3.24
N LEU A 547 1.94 -30.40 -4.09
CA LEU A 547 1.70 -30.50 -5.53
C LEU A 547 0.55 -31.43 -5.87
N TRP A 548 0.42 -32.55 -5.15
CA TRP A 548 -0.69 -33.48 -5.30
C TRP A 548 -2.04 -32.79 -5.04
N GLU A 549 -2.17 -32.10 -3.91
CA GLU A 549 -3.38 -31.36 -3.55
C GLU A 549 -3.69 -30.24 -4.56
N LEU A 550 -2.66 -29.55 -5.06
CA LEU A 550 -2.84 -28.50 -6.06
C LEU A 550 -3.34 -29.05 -7.39
N LEU A 551 -2.79 -30.18 -7.85
CA LEU A 551 -3.23 -30.87 -9.06
C LEU A 551 -4.65 -31.45 -8.90
N MET A 552 -4.99 -31.97 -7.72
CA MET A 552 -6.37 -32.40 -7.43
C MET A 552 -7.36 -31.22 -7.39
N GLY A 553 -6.92 -30.07 -6.89
CA GLY A 553 -7.70 -28.82 -6.96
C GLY A 553 -7.98 -28.41 -8.41
N ASN A 554 -6.96 -28.44 -9.27
CA ASN A 554 -7.09 -28.15 -10.69
C ASN A 554 -8.05 -29.14 -11.39
N ALA A 555 -7.87 -30.45 -11.16
CA ALA A 555 -8.74 -31.49 -11.71
C ALA A 555 -10.21 -31.32 -11.26
N SER A 556 -10.44 -30.88 -10.02
CA SER A 556 -11.78 -30.61 -9.51
C SER A 556 -12.51 -29.50 -10.24
N ILE A 557 -11.77 -28.46 -10.66
CA ILE A 557 -12.33 -27.35 -11.44
C ILE A 557 -12.67 -27.86 -12.84
N ALA A 558 -11.78 -28.67 -13.43
CA ALA A 558 -12.00 -29.25 -14.74
C ALA A 558 -13.23 -30.16 -14.80
N ASP A 559 -13.38 -31.05 -13.81
CA ASP A 559 -14.50 -31.98 -13.72
C ASP A 559 -15.84 -31.25 -13.54
N ARG A 560 -15.90 -30.28 -12.62
CA ARG A 560 -17.13 -29.54 -12.32
C ARG A 560 -17.59 -28.64 -13.48
N TYR A 561 -16.66 -28.05 -14.23
CA TYR A 561 -16.95 -27.08 -15.29
C TYR A 561 -16.58 -27.61 -16.68
N TYR A 562 -16.57 -28.93 -16.85
CA TYR A 562 -16.16 -29.60 -18.09
C TYR A 562 -16.86 -29.01 -19.32
N ASP A 563 -18.19 -28.89 -19.28
CA ASP A 563 -19.01 -28.35 -20.38
C ASP A 563 -18.62 -26.93 -20.80
N VAL A 564 -18.15 -26.13 -19.85
CA VAL A 564 -17.71 -24.75 -20.07
C VAL A 564 -16.30 -24.72 -20.66
N LEU A 565 -15.41 -25.61 -20.20
CA LEU A 565 -14.05 -25.73 -20.74
C LEU A 565 -14.09 -26.15 -22.22
N ILE A 566 -14.99 -27.08 -22.57
CA ILE A 566 -15.14 -27.57 -23.95
C ILE A 566 -15.93 -26.65 -24.89
N SER A 567 -16.58 -25.59 -24.39
CA SER A 567 -17.41 -24.69 -25.21
C SER A 567 -16.83 -23.29 -25.41
N GLY A 568 -15.87 -22.85 -24.58
CA GLY A 568 -15.21 -21.55 -24.77
C GLY A 568 -13.88 -21.65 -25.51
N ALA A 569 -12.87 -20.84 -25.14
CA ALA A 569 -11.62 -20.75 -25.91
C ALA A 569 -10.75 -22.02 -25.89
N LEU A 570 -10.88 -22.87 -24.86
CA LEU A 570 -10.21 -24.17 -24.76
C LEU A 570 -10.92 -25.29 -25.56
N SER A 571 -12.06 -24.99 -26.20
CA SER A 571 -12.86 -25.97 -26.95
C SER A 571 -12.06 -26.71 -28.02
N GLN A 572 -11.35 -25.96 -28.89
CA GLN A 572 -10.57 -26.51 -29.99
C GLN A 572 -9.46 -27.45 -29.49
N SER A 573 -8.77 -27.06 -28.43
CA SER A 573 -7.75 -27.90 -27.81
C SER A 573 -8.36 -29.18 -27.23
N THR A 574 -9.47 -29.06 -26.51
CA THR A 574 -10.09 -30.21 -25.84
C THR A 574 -10.68 -31.21 -26.84
N GLU A 575 -11.34 -30.71 -27.88
CA GLU A 575 -11.83 -31.52 -29.00
C GLU A 575 -10.67 -32.21 -29.73
N ALA A 576 -9.59 -31.49 -30.01
CA ALA A 576 -8.44 -32.06 -30.70
C ALA A 576 -7.73 -33.15 -29.87
N ILE A 577 -7.61 -32.98 -28.54
CA ILE A 577 -7.09 -34.03 -27.64
C ILE A 577 -8.01 -35.25 -27.63
N LEU A 578 -9.33 -35.05 -27.56
CA LEU A 578 -10.31 -36.13 -27.58
C LEU A 578 -10.26 -36.93 -28.90
N ILE A 579 -10.16 -36.23 -30.02
CA ILE A 579 -10.03 -36.84 -31.35
C ILE A 579 -8.73 -37.64 -31.44
N ARG A 580 -7.59 -37.05 -31.05
CA ARG A 580 -6.29 -37.75 -31.07
C ARG A 580 -6.29 -39.01 -30.20
N THR A 581 -6.88 -38.91 -29.00
CA THR A 581 -6.97 -40.02 -28.06
C THR A 581 -7.89 -41.14 -28.59
N SER A 582 -9.04 -40.79 -29.17
CA SER A 582 -9.98 -41.77 -29.72
C SER A 582 -9.44 -42.46 -30.98
N GLN A 583 -8.78 -41.73 -31.87
CA GLN A 583 -8.20 -42.29 -33.10
C GLN A 583 -7.03 -43.24 -32.82
N GLN A 584 -6.21 -42.99 -31.80
CA GLN A 584 -5.05 -43.81 -31.47
C GLN A 584 -5.32 -44.94 -30.45
N THR A 585 -6.58 -45.25 -30.15
CA THR A 585 -6.92 -46.43 -29.34
C THR A 585 -6.65 -47.74 -30.12
N GLN A 586 -6.38 -47.65 -31.43
CA GLN A 586 -6.17 -48.80 -32.34
C GLN A 586 -4.70 -49.14 -32.61
N THR A 587 -3.74 -48.26 -32.30
CA THR A 587 -2.30 -48.54 -32.43
C THR A 587 -1.74 -49.07 -31.11
N PRO A 588 -1.03 -50.23 -31.11
CA PRO A 588 -0.34 -50.73 -29.91
C PRO A 588 0.70 -49.70 -29.45
N ALA A 589 0.75 -49.43 -28.14
CA ALA A 589 1.87 -48.66 -27.58
C ALA A 589 3.14 -49.52 -27.68
N SER A 590 4.23 -48.98 -28.21
CA SER A 590 5.55 -49.62 -28.19
C SER A 590 6.43 -48.94 -27.15
N LEU A 591 6.39 -49.44 -25.93
CA LEU A 591 7.28 -48.98 -24.86
C LEU A 591 8.69 -49.57 -25.04
N PRO A 592 9.75 -48.86 -24.61
CA PRO A 592 11.07 -49.47 -24.49
C PRO A 592 11.00 -50.72 -23.60
N SER A 593 11.74 -51.77 -23.95
CA SER A 593 11.71 -53.04 -23.22
C SER A 593 12.08 -52.90 -21.74
N GLU A 594 12.95 -51.95 -21.41
CA GLU A 594 13.36 -51.67 -20.02
C GLU A 594 12.22 -51.04 -19.20
N THR A 595 11.48 -50.10 -19.81
CA THR A 595 10.29 -49.46 -19.21
C THR A 595 9.15 -50.45 -19.03
N GLU A 596 8.93 -51.33 -20.01
CA GLU A 596 7.91 -52.39 -19.92
C GLU A 596 8.24 -53.36 -18.77
N ALA A 597 9.48 -53.84 -18.70
CA ALA A 597 9.94 -54.68 -17.60
C ALA A 597 9.83 -53.96 -16.23
N ALA A 598 10.04 -52.64 -16.18
CA ALA A 598 9.89 -51.87 -14.96
C ALA A 598 8.43 -51.76 -14.49
N LEU A 599 7.50 -51.56 -15.43
CA LEU A 599 6.07 -51.54 -15.15
C LEU A 599 5.55 -52.93 -14.74
N GLU A 600 6.07 -54.02 -15.31
CA GLU A 600 5.76 -55.39 -14.89
C GLU A 600 6.23 -55.65 -13.44
N ARG A 601 7.47 -55.28 -13.11
CA ARG A 601 7.99 -55.35 -11.73
C ARG A 601 7.13 -54.55 -10.76
N LEU A 602 6.74 -53.32 -11.14
CA LEU A 602 5.83 -52.48 -10.34
C LEU A 602 4.48 -53.17 -10.11
N SER A 603 3.89 -53.77 -11.15
CA SER A 603 2.64 -54.51 -11.04
C SER A 603 2.76 -55.69 -10.07
N ALA A 604 3.84 -56.47 -10.15
CA ALA A 604 4.07 -57.60 -9.27
C ALA A 604 4.23 -57.18 -7.80
N ILE A 605 4.93 -56.07 -7.55
CA ILE A 605 5.10 -55.49 -6.21
C ILE A 605 3.75 -55.02 -5.65
N ILE A 606 2.94 -54.33 -6.46
CA ILE A 606 1.62 -53.84 -6.06
C ILE A 606 0.69 -55.02 -5.73
N GLU A 607 0.64 -56.06 -6.57
CA GLU A 607 -0.20 -57.24 -6.30
C GLU A 607 0.26 -57.96 -5.02
N LYS A 608 1.56 -58.04 -4.73
CA LYS A 608 2.07 -58.58 -3.46
C LYS A 608 1.68 -57.71 -2.26
N ALA A 609 1.73 -56.39 -2.39
CA ALA A 609 1.39 -55.45 -1.32
C ALA A 609 -0.10 -55.38 -0.99
N ILE A 610 -0.95 -55.67 -1.98
CA ILE A 610 -2.40 -55.69 -1.90
C ILE A 610 -2.94 -56.99 -1.30
N GLN A 611 -2.16 -58.08 -1.28
CA GLN A 611 -2.58 -59.31 -0.64
C GLN A 611 -2.95 -59.07 0.83
N PRO A 612 -4.05 -59.68 1.32
CA PRO A 612 -4.49 -59.50 2.70
C PRO A 612 -3.37 -59.94 3.65
N ARG A 613 -3.04 -59.09 4.63
CA ARG A 613 -2.08 -59.42 5.67
C ARG A 613 -2.67 -60.58 6.46
N GLY A 614 -2.12 -61.79 6.25
CA GLY A 614 -2.68 -63.05 6.74
C GLY A 614 -3.10 -63.01 8.21
N GLY A 615 -4.41 -63.05 8.42
CA GLY A 615 -5.08 -63.26 9.70
C GLY A 615 -6.58 -63.17 9.42
N GLU A 616 -7.34 -64.20 9.75
CA GLU A 616 -8.81 -64.17 9.72
C GLU A 616 -9.32 -63.18 10.79
N SER A 617 -9.14 -61.88 10.57
CA SER A 617 -9.79 -60.85 11.37
C SER A 617 -11.22 -60.71 10.86
N SER A 618 -12.20 -61.17 11.62
CA SER A 618 -13.64 -61.03 11.37
C SER A 618 -14.14 -59.58 11.54
N ASP A 619 -13.29 -58.59 11.26
CA ASP A 619 -13.54 -57.19 11.54
C ASP A 619 -13.95 -56.46 10.24
N PRO A 620 -15.21 -56.00 10.11
CA PRO A 620 -15.73 -55.40 8.87
C PRO A 620 -14.96 -54.15 8.42
N GLU A 621 -14.39 -53.41 9.37
CA GLU A 621 -13.63 -52.18 9.11
C GLU A 621 -12.27 -52.49 8.46
N ALA A 622 -11.56 -53.52 8.92
CA ALA A 622 -10.28 -53.95 8.35
C ALA A 622 -10.43 -54.44 6.89
N HIS A 623 -11.50 -55.17 6.59
CA HIS A 623 -11.82 -55.57 5.22
C HIS A 623 -12.14 -54.39 4.30
N THR A 624 -12.78 -53.34 4.85
CA THR A 624 -13.10 -52.12 4.11
C THR A 624 -11.83 -51.31 3.81
N GLU A 625 -10.90 -51.19 4.76
CA GLU A 625 -9.61 -50.53 4.57
C GLU A 625 -8.74 -51.24 3.52
N ASP A 626 -8.68 -52.57 3.53
CA ASP A 626 -7.93 -53.36 2.55
C ASP A 626 -8.53 -53.24 1.13
N ALA A 627 -9.86 -53.21 1.01
CA ALA A 627 -10.53 -52.99 -0.27
C ALA A 627 -10.25 -51.58 -0.84
N VAL A 628 -10.25 -50.55 0.02
CA VAL A 628 -9.90 -49.18 -0.37
C VAL A 628 -8.43 -49.09 -0.82
N ARG A 629 -7.51 -49.67 -0.05
CA ARG A 629 -6.07 -49.73 -0.37
C ARG A 629 -5.81 -50.43 -1.72
N THR A 630 -6.50 -51.54 -1.97
CA THR A 630 -6.46 -52.27 -3.25
C THR A 630 -6.86 -51.37 -4.42
N ARG A 631 -7.98 -50.67 -4.28
CA ARG A 631 -8.52 -49.79 -5.32
C ARG A 631 -7.56 -48.64 -5.63
N ILE A 632 -7.02 -47.98 -4.60
CA ILE A 632 -6.10 -46.84 -4.73
C ILE A 632 -4.87 -47.24 -5.57
N TYR A 633 -4.19 -48.33 -5.20
CA TYR A 633 -2.96 -48.72 -5.89
C TYR A 633 -3.20 -49.29 -7.29
N ARG A 634 -4.28 -50.04 -7.54
CA ARG A 634 -4.63 -50.48 -8.90
C ARG A 634 -5.01 -49.30 -9.81
N SER A 635 -5.76 -48.34 -9.30
CA SER A 635 -6.11 -47.11 -10.04
C SER A 635 -4.86 -46.31 -10.38
N SER A 636 -3.97 -46.12 -9.39
CA SER A 636 -2.71 -45.39 -9.56
C SER A 636 -1.76 -46.09 -10.53
N PHE A 637 -1.64 -47.42 -10.49
CA PHE A 637 -0.86 -48.19 -11.45
C PHE A 637 -1.40 -48.04 -12.87
N THR A 638 -2.71 -48.16 -13.04
CA THR A 638 -3.36 -47.98 -14.35
C THR A 638 -3.12 -46.58 -14.89
N ALA A 639 -3.22 -45.56 -14.03
CA ALA A 639 -2.97 -44.16 -14.37
C ALA A 639 -1.53 -43.93 -14.83
N ILE A 640 -0.53 -44.40 -14.07
CA ILE A 640 0.88 -44.17 -14.44
C ILE A 640 1.26 -44.94 -15.70
N LYS A 641 0.79 -46.19 -15.86
CA LYS A 641 0.98 -46.97 -17.09
C LYS A 641 0.41 -46.21 -18.29
N LYS A 642 -0.79 -45.63 -18.13
CA LYS A 642 -1.42 -44.84 -19.18
C LYS A 642 -0.60 -43.61 -19.57
N CYS A 643 0.03 -42.92 -18.62
CA CYS A 643 0.95 -41.81 -18.93
C CYS A 643 2.10 -42.26 -19.83
N PHE A 644 2.79 -43.36 -19.50
CA PHE A 644 3.87 -43.91 -20.34
C PHE A 644 3.38 -44.28 -21.75
N GLU A 645 2.21 -44.92 -21.85
CA GLU A 645 1.61 -45.28 -23.14
C GLU A 645 1.26 -44.05 -24.00
N VAL A 646 0.70 -43.00 -23.40
CA VAL A 646 0.35 -41.77 -24.11
C VAL A 646 1.60 -41.01 -24.56
N ASP A 647 2.61 -40.94 -23.71
CA ASP A 647 3.89 -40.27 -24.01
C ASP A 647 4.64 -40.98 -25.15
N SER A 648 4.69 -42.32 -25.14
CA SER A 648 5.32 -43.11 -26.23
C SER A 648 4.66 -42.93 -27.60
N LYS A 649 3.41 -42.47 -27.63
CA LYS A 649 2.67 -42.22 -28.87
C LYS A 649 2.79 -40.78 -29.38
N ASP A 650 3.47 -39.91 -28.62
CA ASP A 650 3.62 -38.47 -28.88
C ASP A 650 2.27 -37.79 -29.22
N LEU A 651 1.21 -38.20 -28.50
CA LEU A 651 -0.16 -37.75 -28.74
C LEU A 651 -0.34 -36.26 -28.44
N TYR A 652 0.19 -35.85 -27.29
CA TYR A 652 0.25 -34.48 -26.80
C TYR A 652 1.32 -34.42 -25.70
N LYS A 653 1.95 -33.27 -25.53
CA LYS A 653 2.98 -33.09 -24.50
C LYS A 653 2.34 -32.96 -23.12
N GLY A 654 3.04 -33.43 -22.09
CA GLY A 654 2.62 -33.22 -20.70
C GLY A 654 1.62 -34.25 -20.15
N ALA A 655 1.50 -35.44 -20.76
CA ALA A 655 0.67 -36.54 -20.26
C ALA A 655 0.95 -36.89 -18.78
N ALA A 656 2.20 -36.73 -18.35
CA ALA A 656 2.62 -36.92 -16.97
C ALA A 656 1.85 -36.04 -15.96
N ILE A 657 1.44 -34.82 -16.32
CA ILE A 657 0.74 -33.91 -15.41
C ILE A 657 -0.67 -34.41 -15.06
N GLY A 658 -1.27 -35.22 -15.93
CA GLY A 658 -2.59 -35.82 -15.69
C GLY A 658 -2.59 -36.97 -14.67
N PHE A 659 -1.41 -37.49 -14.28
CA PHE A 659 -1.32 -38.67 -13.40
C PHE A 659 -2.11 -38.52 -12.09
N PRO A 660 -1.96 -37.44 -11.28
CA PRO A 660 -2.69 -37.34 -10.02
C PRO A 660 -4.21 -37.32 -10.18
N ALA A 661 -4.70 -36.64 -11.23
CA ALA A 661 -6.13 -36.58 -11.54
C ALA A 661 -6.70 -37.97 -11.85
N MET A 662 -5.96 -38.81 -12.57
CA MET A 662 -6.35 -40.18 -12.91
C MET A 662 -6.19 -41.17 -11.73
N ALA A 663 -5.17 -40.97 -10.88
CA ALA A 663 -4.94 -41.79 -9.70
C ALA A 663 -6.01 -41.57 -8.61
N GLY A 664 -6.52 -40.34 -8.49
CA GLY A 664 -7.63 -39.96 -7.63
C GLY A 664 -7.21 -39.40 -6.26
N ARG A 665 -8.16 -38.75 -5.57
CA ARG A 665 -7.91 -38.01 -4.31
C ARG A 665 -7.45 -38.92 -3.17
N GLU A 666 -7.86 -40.17 -3.18
CA GLU A 666 -7.63 -41.14 -2.10
C GLU A 666 -6.15 -41.56 -1.97
N PHE A 667 -5.31 -41.29 -2.98
CA PHE A 667 -3.88 -41.60 -2.94
C PHE A 667 -3.08 -40.62 -2.06
N GLY A 668 -3.51 -39.36 -1.93
CA GLY A 668 -2.80 -38.32 -1.18
C GLY A 668 -2.51 -38.68 0.29
N PRO A 669 -3.49 -39.24 1.05
CA PRO A 669 -3.24 -39.74 2.41
C PRO A 669 -2.17 -40.83 2.51
N ALA A 670 -2.05 -41.72 1.53
CA ALA A 670 -1.01 -42.77 1.52
C ALA A 670 0.38 -42.16 1.33
N LEU A 671 0.50 -41.18 0.42
CA LEU A 671 1.72 -40.42 0.23
C LEU A 671 2.12 -39.62 1.48
N LYS A 672 1.15 -38.99 2.16
CA LYS A 672 1.39 -38.24 3.41
C LYS A 672 1.86 -39.14 4.56
N LYS A 673 1.44 -40.40 4.58
CA LYS A 673 1.89 -41.41 5.53
C LYS A 673 3.27 -42.02 5.17
N SER A 674 3.90 -41.55 4.09
CA SER A 674 5.14 -42.12 3.55
C SER A 674 5.01 -43.63 3.27
N ASP A 675 3.86 -44.06 2.74
CA ASP A 675 3.67 -45.46 2.36
C ASP A 675 4.69 -45.86 1.27
N PRO A 676 5.45 -46.95 1.45
CA PRO A 676 6.51 -47.33 0.52
C PRO A 676 6.03 -47.63 -0.90
N VAL A 677 4.82 -48.17 -1.06
CA VAL A 677 4.23 -48.46 -2.39
C VAL A 677 3.79 -47.16 -3.06
N ALA A 678 3.21 -46.23 -2.29
CA ALA A 678 2.87 -44.90 -2.79
C ALA A 678 4.14 -44.14 -3.24
N MET A 679 5.20 -44.14 -2.44
CA MET A 679 6.49 -43.54 -2.80
C MET A 679 7.11 -44.18 -4.04
N PHE A 680 6.95 -45.50 -4.21
CA PHE A 680 7.46 -46.23 -5.37
C PHE A 680 6.70 -45.91 -6.66
N LEU A 681 5.37 -45.75 -6.58
CA LEU A 681 4.54 -45.22 -7.68
C LEU A 681 4.94 -43.79 -8.04
N MET A 682 5.16 -42.95 -7.04
CA MET A 682 5.63 -41.57 -7.23
C MET A 682 7.01 -41.55 -7.91
N MET A 683 7.92 -42.46 -7.58
CA MET A 683 9.22 -42.55 -8.27
C MET A 683 9.07 -42.78 -9.79
N HIS A 684 8.11 -43.61 -10.23
CA HIS A 684 7.80 -43.79 -11.65
C HIS A 684 7.23 -42.51 -12.29
N TRP A 685 6.43 -41.76 -11.54
CA TRP A 685 6.00 -40.42 -11.96
C TRP A 685 7.17 -39.44 -12.08
N GLY A 686 8.17 -39.53 -11.18
CA GLY A 686 9.41 -38.76 -11.27
C GLY A 686 10.18 -39.00 -12.57
N VAL A 687 10.22 -40.25 -13.07
CA VAL A 687 10.81 -40.59 -14.38
C VAL A 687 10.05 -39.91 -15.52
N GLN A 688 8.72 -39.96 -15.51
CA GLN A 688 7.88 -39.28 -16.50
C GLN A 688 8.05 -37.75 -16.46
N LEU A 689 8.12 -37.17 -15.26
CA LEU A 689 8.38 -35.74 -15.08
C LEU A 689 9.79 -35.35 -15.55
N HIS A 690 10.79 -36.22 -15.43
CA HIS A 690 12.12 -35.95 -15.97
C HIS A 690 12.12 -35.86 -17.50
N SER A 691 11.41 -36.77 -18.19
CA SER A 691 11.19 -36.68 -19.65
C SER A 691 10.53 -35.35 -20.03
N LEU A 692 9.45 -34.99 -19.32
CA LEU A 692 8.77 -33.70 -19.53
C LEU A 692 9.69 -32.50 -19.24
N GLY A 693 10.55 -32.59 -18.23
CA GLY A 693 11.51 -31.54 -17.86
C GLY A 693 12.54 -31.21 -18.94
N LYS A 694 12.79 -32.14 -19.88
CA LYS A 694 13.64 -31.89 -21.07
C LYS A 694 12.96 -30.94 -22.07
N LEU A 695 11.63 -30.84 -22.04
CA LEU A 695 10.83 -29.99 -22.93
C LEU A 695 10.28 -28.74 -22.22
N ALA A 696 10.00 -28.86 -20.92
CA ALA A 696 9.34 -27.85 -20.11
C ALA A 696 10.24 -27.41 -18.94
N TRP A 697 10.81 -26.21 -19.06
CA TRP A 697 11.75 -25.64 -18.07
C TRP A 697 11.17 -25.60 -16.65
N TRP A 698 9.86 -25.38 -16.52
CA TRP A 698 9.17 -25.27 -15.23
C TRP A 698 9.07 -26.61 -14.49
N VAL A 699 9.23 -27.74 -15.19
CA VAL A 699 9.48 -29.05 -14.57
C VAL A 699 10.97 -29.27 -14.38
N GLY A 700 11.77 -29.00 -15.42
CA GLY A 700 13.23 -29.05 -15.41
C GLY A 700 13.81 -30.23 -14.62
N SER A 701 14.59 -29.94 -13.57
CA SER A 701 15.26 -30.96 -12.74
C SER A 701 14.38 -31.61 -11.67
N PHE A 702 13.11 -31.21 -11.55
CA PHE A 702 12.23 -31.65 -10.46
C PHE A 702 12.04 -33.17 -10.43
N GLY A 703 11.80 -33.81 -11.59
CA GLY A 703 11.66 -35.27 -11.68
C GLY A 703 12.91 -36.02 -11.22
N GLN A 704 14.10 -35.52 -11.57
CA GLN A 704 15.37 -36.09 -11.12
C GLN A 704 15.55 -35.95 -9.60
N LYS A 705 15.26 -34.77 -9.01
CA LYS A 705 15.30 -34.57 -7.56
C LYS A 705 14.38 -35.53 -6.81
N MET A 706 13.15 -35.67 -7.31
CA MET A 706 12.15 -36.57 -6.79
C MET A 706 12.63 -38.03 -6.78
N VAL A 707 13.18 -38.53 -7.88
CA VAL A 707 13.74 -39.89 -7.92
C VAL A 707 14.94 -40.03 -6.99
N ARG A 708 15.83 -39.04 -6.93
CA ARG A 708 17.03 -39.06 -6.06
C ARG A 708 16.67 -39.29 -4.60
N GLU A 709 15.70 -38.56 -4.09
CA GLU A 709 15.30 -38.61 -2.68
C GLU A 709 14.40 -39.81 -2.36
N LEU A 710 13.40 -40.11 -3.20
CA LEU A 710 12.53 -41.28 -3.01
C LEU A 710 13.31 -42.58 -3.05
N SER A 711 14.26 -42.72 -3.98
CA SER A 711 15.11 -43.90 -4.03
C SER A 711 16.00 -44.05 -2.80
N GLY A 712 16.52 -42.96 -2.24
CA GLY A 712 17.28 -42.99 -0.99
C GLY A 712 16.44 -43.50 0.18
N MET A 713 15.26 -42.90 0.38
CA MET A 713 14.33 -43.29 1.45
C MET A 713 13.84 -44.74 1.31
N LEU A 714 13.54 -45.18 0.10
CA LEU A 714 13.10 -46.55 -0.16
C LEU A 714 14.25 -47.55 0.04
N TRP A 715 15.48 -47.20 -0.33
CA TRP A 715 16.64 -48.08 -0.22
C TRP A 715 16.98 -48.46 1.22
N GLU A 716 16.67 -47.59 2.17
CA GLU A 716 16.85 -47.80 3.61
C GLU A 716 15.69 -48.57 4.26
N SER A 717 14.60 -48.85 3.53
CA SER A 717 13.44 -49.56 4.06
C SER A 717 13.65 -51.09 4.09
N ASP A 718 13.19 -51.73 5.16
CA ASP A 718 13.22 -53.20 5.34
C ASP A 718 12.56 -53.96 4.18
N LEU A 719 11.59 -53.35 3.47
CA LEU A 719 10.89 -53.94 2.33
C LEU A 719 11.80 -54.22 1.12
N VAL A 720 12.91 -53.47 0.98
CA VAL A 720 13.87 -53.62 -0.12
C VAL A 720 14.86 -54.76 0.15
N ALA A 721 14.96 -55.24 1.39
CA ALA A 721 15.73 -56.43 1.73
C ALA A 721 15.03 -57.73 1.29
N ASP A 722 13.69 -57.75 1.29
CA ASP A 722 12.88 -58.96 1.10
C ASP A 722 12.51 -59.29 -0.36
N ALA A 723 12.79 -58.40 -1.32
CA ALA A 723 12.42 -58.62 -2.73
C ALA A 723 13.37 -57.94 -3.73
N PRO A 724 14.12 -58.69 -4.57
CA PRO A 724 15.10 -58.14 -5.51
C PRO A 724 14.48 -57.18 -6.56
N GLY A 725 13.21 -57.38 -6.89
CA GLY A 725 12.47 -56.52 -7.83
C GLY A 725 12.39 -55.04 -7.42
N TRP A 726 12.49 -54.72 -6.13
CA TRP A 726 12.56 -53.32 -5.68
C TRP A 726 13.89 -52.66 -6.05
N ARG A 727 15.01 -53.36 -5.82
CA ARG A 727 16.36 -52.84 -6.09
C ARG A 727 16.60 -52.63 -7.59
N GLU A 728 16.14 -53.57 -8.41
CA GLU A 728 16.22 -53.47 -9.87
C GLU A 728 15.43 -52.27 -10.40
N ASN A 729 14.20 -52.06 -9.91
CA ASN A 729 13.39 -50.92 -10.36
C ASN A 729 13.89 -49.57 -9.83
N ILE A 730 14.40 -49.51 -8.60
CA ILE A 730 15.07 -48.31 -8.09
C ILE A 730 16.29 -47.97 -8.96
N THR A 731 17.05 -48.98 -9.37
CA THR A 731 18.21 -48.80 -10.24
C THR A 731 17.80 -48.29 -11.62
N TRP A 732 16.79 -48.92 -12.23
CA TRP A 732 16.21 -48.46 -13.50
C TRP A 732 15.75 -47.00 -13.40
N ALA A 733 14.92 -46.66 -12.41
CA ALA A 733 14.38 -45.31 -12.28
C ALA A 733 15.48 -44.26 -12.12
N ARG A 734 16.56 -44.58 -11.38
CA ARG A 734 17.72 -43.69 -11.24
C ARG A 734 18.48 -43.53 -12.56
N LEU A 735 18.69 -44.60 -13.32
CA LEU A 735 19.36 -44.54 -14.62
C LEU A 735 18.57 -43.71 -15.65
N GLU A 736 17.25 -43.89 -15.70
CA GLU A 736 16.36 -43.11 -16.59
C GLU A 736 16.41 -41.60 -16.34
N VAL A 737 16.71 -41.19 -15.10
CA VAL A 737 16.89 -39.78 -14.73
C VAL A 737 18.35 -39.35 -14.62
N GLU A 738 19.26 -40.12 -15.19
CA GLU A 738 20.69 -39.80 -15.26
C GLU A 738 21.38 -39.71 -13.87
N LEU A 739 20.93 -40.54 -12.92
CA LEU A 739 21.53 -40.70 -11.59
C LEU A 739 22.31 -42.01 -11.46
N ILE A 740 23.34 -42.00 -10.61
CA ILE A 740 24.16 -43.18 -10.31
C ILE A 740 23.36 -44.21 -9.49
N PRO A 741 23.44 -45.52 -9.77
CA PRO A 741 22.83 -46.58 -8.96
C PRO A 741 23.24 -46.54 -7.47
N LEU A 742 22.35 -46.96 -6.57
CA LEU A 742 22.66 -47.09 -5.15
C LEU A 742 23.36 -48.44 -4.89
N GLY A 743 24.41 -48.44 -4.06
CA GLY A 743 25.10 -49.68 -3.63
C GLY A 743 26.23 -50.20 -4.52
N GLY A 744 26.54 -49.52 -5.63
CA GLY A 744 27.80 -49.60 -6.39
C GLY A 744 28.33 -50.98 -6.80
N VAL A 745 28.32 -51.25 -8.11
CA VAL A 745 29.57 -51.45 -8.87
C VAL A 745 29.39 -50.68 -10.18
N THR A 746 30.28 -49.72 -10.45
CA THR A 746 30.41 -49.08 -11.78
C THR A 746 30.70 -50.16 -12.83
N PRO A 747 30.24 -50.04 -14.10
CA PRO A 747 30.72 -50.96 -15.13
C PRO A 747 32.26 -50.96 -15.24
#